data_AF-A0A8D0BQ19-F1
#
_entry.id   AF-A0A8D0BQ19-F1
#
_cell.length_a   1.000
_cell.length_b   1.000
_cell.length_c   1.000
_cell.angle_alpha   90.00
_cell.angle_beta   90.00
_cell.angle_gamma   90.00
#
_symmetry.space_group_name_H-M   'P 1'
#
loop_
_entity.id
_entity.type
_entity.pdbx_description
1 polymer ?
#
loop_
_entity_poly.entity_id
_entity_poly.type
_entity_poly.pdbx_seq_one_letter_code
_entity_poly.pdbx_strand_id
1 'polypeptide(L)'
;THFTFEAPGEDKEGARKKEVSKAPTWGLAVVTIAAVKQDKTEGKQEEEEEEEEKEKEEEEEEEEEEEEEEEEGEEGEEDTLFSELRSLWRGLALSVILILTKLYDYNLGSITESSLWRSTDYGTTYEKLNDKVGLKTILSYLYVCPTNKRKIMLLTDPEIESSLLISSDEGATYQKYRLNFYIHSMLFHPKQEDWILAYSQDQKLYSSVEFGRRWLLLQENVTPNRFYWSRMGTTKEPDIVHLEAKTVDGHAQYVTCRMQNCSEAVRSKPFPGYIDTDSLIVQDDYVFVQLTSGGRPHYYVSYRRNAFAQMKLPKYALPKDMHVISTDENQVFAAVQEWNQNDTYNLYISDTRGIYFTLALENVKSSRDLEGNVMIDLYEVAGIKGMFLANKKIDNQVKTFITYNKGRDWHLLQAPDMDLRGNPVHCLLVSKSLLNPHLPLNDAFFIGNIGTELLDNDISMFISSDAGNTWRQIFEEEHSVLYLDQGGVLVAIKHTSLPIRHLWLSFDEGRSWSKYSFTSIPLFVDGVLGEPGEETLIMTVFGHFSHRSEWQLVKVDYKSIFDRRCAEDDYRPWQLHSQGEACIMGAKRVYKKRKSEKKCMQGRYAGAMASEPCVCTEADFDCDYGFERHSNGRCLPAFWFNPSSLSKDCSFGQSYLNSTGYRKVVSNNCTDGVREKYTAKPQQCPGKAPRGLRVVTSDGTLTAEQGHNVTFMVQLEEGDIQRSIIRVDFGDGSAVSYANLSSTEEGIKHVYQNVGIFRVTAQVENSLGTDSAVLYLHVNCPLEHVHLSLPFVTTKNKEVNATAVLWPGQVGTLTYIWWFGNNTEPLITLEGSITFAFSAEGMNTITVQVSAGNTILQDTKTIAVYEQFHSLRLSFSPNLDEYNPDIPEWRRDISRVIKTALVEVSWEHILVAVLPGLPTYAELFILPHKDAGEEDTQITDDLQQISDILVQKLNQNSVQFDLKPGVKIFVHAAHLSAAPLTDVTPSHSGSAMLMLLSVVFVGLAVFVIYKFKRKIPGINVYAQMQNEKDQEMVSPGSQSESMANAPHRELMIPEQLVDEKLETHPIDVSRATLFRTVSTKEKITPATDIELCPTSESGPL
;
A
#
# COMPACT_ATOMS: atom_id res chain seq x y z
N THR A 1 -46.54 25.14 11.24
CA THR A 1 -47.66 26.12 11.29
C THR A 1 -47.30 27.34 10.46
N HIS A 2 -48.27 27.99 9.80
CA HIS A 2 -47.98 29.20 9.00
C HIS A 2 -47.94 30.46 9.88
N PHE A 3 -46.90 31.28 9.70
CA PHE A 3 -46.88 32.68 10.09
C PHE A 3 -46.58 33.55 8.86
N THR A 4 -47.43 34.55 8.63
CA THR A 4 -47.27 35.54 7.57
C THR A 4 -47.45 36.94 8.16
N PHE A 5 -46.52 37.85 7.89
CA PHE A 5 -46.67 39.25 8.26
C PHE A 5 -47.56 39.95 7.24
N GLU A 6 -48.77 40.35 7.65
CA GLU A 6 -49.68 41.12 6.79
C GLU A 6 -49.36 42.62 6.82
N ALA A 7 -49.44 43.25 5.64
CA ALA A 7 -49.56 44.68 5.45
C ALA A 7 -50.64 44.95 4.39
N PRO A 8 -51.41 46.05 4.48
CA PRO A 8 -52.63 46.24 3.68
C PRO A 8 -52.32 46.55 2.20
N GLY A 9 -53.14 46.00 1.29
CA GLY A 9 -52.96 46.13 -0.16
C GLY A 9 -53.94 47.07 -0.87
N GLU A 10 -53.68 47.31 -2.16
CA GLU A 10 -54.60 47.89 -3.15
C GLU A 10 -54.51 47.13 -4.49
N ASP A 11 -55.63 47.01 -5.21
CA ASP A 11 -55.73 46.32 -6.50
C ASP A 11 -55.46 47.23 -7.72
N LYS A 12 -54.79 46.70 -8.77
CA LYS A 12 -55.44 46.45 -10.10
C LYS A 12 -54.55 45.91 -11.24
N GLU A 13 -55.17 44.99 -11.99
CA GLU A 13 -55.10 44.62 -13.43
C GLU A 13 -54.03 45.23 -14.38
N GLY A 14 -53.44 44.41 -15.29
CA GLY A 14 -52.58 44.96 -16.37
C GLY A 14 -51.88 44.00 -17.37
N ALA A 15 -52.56 42.98 -17.91
CA ALA A 15 -52.01 41.90 -18.77
C ALA A 15 -50.98 42.24 -19.90
N ARG A 16 -49.99 41.34 -20.11
CA ARG A 16 -49.74 40.67 -21.43
C ARG A 16 -48.70 39.53 -21.42
N LYS A 17 -48.92 38.51 -22.27
CA LYS A 17 -47.96 37.43 -22.58
C LYS A 17 -46.79 37.91 -23.46
N LYS A 18 -45.62 37.25 -23.30
CA LYS A 18 -44.73 36.87 -24.41
C LYS A 18 -43.99 35.56 -24.08
N GLU A 19 -44.14 34.55 -24.91
CA GLU A 19 -43.45 33.27 -24.78
C GLU A 19 -42.05 33.34 -25.40
N VAL A 20 -41.05 32.76 -24.72
CA VAL A 20 -39.76 32.34 -25.33
C VAL A 20 -39.47 30.93 -24.82
N SER A 21 -39.42 29.97 -25.73
CA SER A 21 -39.36 28.55 -25.39
C SER A 21 -37.95 28.07 -25.04
N LYS A 22 -37.74 27.69 -23.77
CA LYS A 22 -36.79 26.65 -23.36
C LYS A 22 -37.47 25.76 -22.32
N ALA A 23 -37.26 24.44 -22.41
CA ALA A 23 -37.93 23.49 -21.53
C ALA A 23 -37.32 23.53 -20.11
N PRO A 24 -38.13 23.59 -19.04
CA PRO A 24 -37.63 23.54 -17.67
C PRO A 24 -37.29 22.10 -17.24
N THR A 25 -36.03 21.88 -16.92
CA THR A 25 -35.59 20.76 -16.08
C THR A 25 -35.80 21.15 -14.62
N TRP A 26 -36.62 20.39 -13.91
CA TRP A 26 -36.87 20.51 -12.48
C TRP A 26 -36.00 19.50 -11.71
N GLY A 27 -36.07 19.51 -10.39
CA GLY A 27 -35.23 18.73 -9.49
C GLY A 27 -35.75 18.74 -8.05
N LEU A 28 -34.89 18.39 -7.11
CA LEU A 28 -35.29 17.79 -5.84
C LEU A 28 -34.34 18.16 -4.69
N ALA A 29 -34.91 18.35 -3.49
CA ALA A 29 -34.23 18.34 -2.20
C ALA A 29 -34.53 17.03 -1.44
N VAL A 30 -33.59 16.55 -0.62
CA VAL A 30 -33.74 15.35 0.21
C VAL A 30 -33.22 15.60 1.61
N VAL A 31 -33.90 15.06 2.61
CA VAL A 31 -33.39 14.91 3.98
C VAL A 31 -33.48 13.42 4.34
N THR A 32 -32.49 12.91 5.06
CA THR A 32 -32.61 11.64 5.80
C THR A 32 -32.55 12.03 7.27
N ILE A 33 -33.44 11.44 8.08
CA ILE A 33 -33.53 11.70 9.52
C ILE A 33 -33.43 10.35 10.22
N ALA A 34 -32.47 10.21 11.12
CA ALA A 34 -32.36 9.07 12.00
C ALA A 34 -33.29 9.23 13.22
N ALA A 35 -33.64 8.12 13.85
CA ALA A 35 -34.11 8.08 15.22
C ALA A 35 -33.59 6.77 15.80
N VAL A 36 -33.05 6.82 17.01
CA VAL A 36 -32.55 5.65 17.75
C VAL A 36 -33.61 5.14 18.72
N LYS A 37 -33.64 3.82 18.94
CA LYS A 37 -34.56 3.18 19.88
C LYS A 37 -33.85 2.68 21.14
N GLN A 38 -33.48 3.61 22.03
CA GLN A 38 -33.12 3.27 23.42
C GLN A 38 -34.33 2.65 24.15
N ASP A 39 -34.30 1.35 24.42
CA ASP A 39 -35.24 0.69 25.34
C ASP A 39 -34.63 0.71 26.75
N LYS A 40 -35.06 1.63 27.64
CA LYS A 40 -34.66 1.56 29.07
C LYS A 40 -35.23 0.28 29.70
N THR A 41 -34.40 -0.74 29.86
CA THR A 41 -34.73 -1.99 30.57
C THR A 41 -34.63 -1.83 32.08
N GLU A 42 -35.32 -0.84 32.65
CA GLU A 42 -35.61 -0.83 34.07
C GLU A 42 -37.06 -0.45 34.37
N GLY A 43 -37.69 -1.23 35.24
CA GLY A 43 -39.16 -1.23 35.33
C GLY A 43 -39.75 -2.31 36.23
N LYS A 44 -39.14 -2.57 37.40
CA LYS A 44 -39.77 -3.26 38.55
C LYS A 44 -38.85 -3.31 39.78
N GLN A 45 -38.88 -2.26 40.62
CA GLN A 45 -38.99 -2.37 42.08
C GLN A 45 -39.10 -0.96 42.71
N GLU A 46 -40.33 -0.48 42.87
CA GLU A 46 -40.66 0.68 43.72
C GLU A 46 -41.83 0.30 44.66
N GLU A 47 -41.50 -0.22 45.85
CA GLU A 47 -42.35 -0.19 47.05
C GLU A 47 -41.48 -0.62 48.24
N GLU A 48 -41.21 0.30 49.19
CA GLU A 48 -40.33 0.16 50.38
C GLU A 48 -38.82 0.01 50.02
N GLU A 49 -37.86 0.78 50.56
CA GLU A 49 -37.76 1.49 51.85
C GLU A 49 -37.09 2.90 51.74
N GLU A 50 -37.42 3.82 52.66
CA GLU A 50 -36.64 5.03 52.96
C GLU A 50 -35.62 4.72 54.08
N GLU A 51 -34.32 4.52 53.78
CA GLU A 51 -33.15 4.87 54.64
C GLU A 51 -31.82 4.34 54.05
N GLU A 52 -31.00 5.21 53.45
CA GLU A 52 -29.54 5.41 53.71
C GLU A 52 -28.85 6.23 52.59
N GLU A 53 -28.88 7.57 52.70
CA GLU A 53 -27.94 8.43 51.95
C GLU A 53 -26.51 8.28 52.51
N LYS A 54 -25.64 7.50 51.83
CA LYS A 54 -24.20 7.79 51.59
C LYS A 54 -23.45 6.69 50.82
N GLU A 55 -22.33 7.10 50.22
CA GLU A 55 -21.31 6.24 49.58
C GLU A 55 -21.75 5.53 48.28
N LYS A 56 -22.32 6.31 47.35
CA LYS A 56 -22.04 6.21 45.91
C LYS A 56 -21.85 7.62 45.35
N GLU A 57 -20.63 7.92 44.92
CA GLU A 57 -20.21 9.19 44.30
C GLU A 57 -18.96 8.92 43.40
N GLU A 58 -18.81 7.67 42.95
CA GLU A 58 -17.72 7.13 42.08
C GLU A 58 -18.27 6.11 41.05
N GLU A 59 -19.58 6.14 40.75
CA GLU A 59 -20.22 5.34 39.68
C GLU A 59 -21.07 6.20 38.72
N GLU A 60 -21.37 7.46 39.05
CA GLU A 60 -22.07 8.38 38.12
C GLU A 60 -21.12 8.96 37.06
N GLU A 61 -19.80 9.06 37.32
CA GLU A 61 -18.82 9.53 36.32
C GLU A 61 -18.57 8.50 35.18
N GLU A 62 -18.68 7.19 35.43
CA GLU A 62 -18.55 6.18 34.35
C GLU A 62 -19.83 6.06 33.48
N GLU A 63 -21.03 6.36 34.02
CA GLU A 63 -22.26 6.43 33.21
C GLU A 63 -22.40 7.78 32.46
N GLU A 64 -21.90 8.90 33.00
CA GLU A 64 -21.82 10.17 32.24
C GLU A 64 -20.74 10.11 31.15
N GLU A 65 -19.58 9.43 31.35
CA GLU A 65 -18.61 9.21 30.25
C GLU A 65 -19.14 8.26 29.15
N GLU A 66 -19.94 7.22 29.47
CA GLU A 66 -20.58 6.38 28.44
C GLU A 66 -21.75 7.08 27.70
N GLU A 67 -22.56 7.95 28.36
CA GLU A 67 -23.55 8.77 27.64
C GLU A 67 -22.89 9.91 26.81
N GLU A 68 -21.75 10.50 27.23
CA GLU A 68 -20.99 11.45 26.39
C GLU A 68 -20.25 10.76 25.21
N GLU A 69 -19.70 9.55 25.35
CA GLU A 69 -19.15 8.80 24.19
C GLU A 69 -20.26 8.35 23.20
N GLU A 70 -21.50 8.11 23.65
CA GLU A 70 -22.64 7.92 22.71
C GLU A 70 -23.07 9.25 22.03
N GLU A 71 -23.10 10.40 22.72
CA GLU A 71 -23.42 11.70 22.07
C GLU A 71 -22.32 12.17 21.08
N GLU A 72 -21.01 12.03 21.38
CA GLU A 72 -19.95 12.29 20.38
C GLU A 72 -20.05 11.31 19.19
N GLY A 73 -20.51 10.07 19.43
CA GLY A 73 -20.79 9.09 18.40
C GLY A 73 -21.95 9.48 17.46
N GLU A 74 -23.05 9.97 18.01
CA GLU A 74 -24.16 10.50 17.20
C GLU A 74 -23.75 11.79 16.45
N GLU A 75 -23.04 12.73 17.09
CA GLU A 75 -22.57 13.96 16.43
C GLU A 75 -21.56 13.63 15.30
N GLY A 76 -20.74 12.59 15.45
CA GLY A 76 -19.82 12.10 14.41
C GLY A 76 -20.52 11.51 13.17
N GLU A 77 -21.56 10.66 13.34
CA GLU A 77 -22.32 10.13 12.19
C GLU A 77 -23.24 11.23 11.57
N GLU A 78 -23.74 12.18 12.37
CA GLU A 78 -24.53 13.32 11.87
C GLU A 78 -23.68 14.38 11.14
N ASP A 79 -22.49 14.77 11.63
CA ASP A 79 -21.67 15.82 10.98
C ASP A 79 -20.98 15.30 9.69
N THR A 80 -20.64 14.01 9.64
CA THR A 80 -20.26 13.37 8.37
C THR A 80 -21.43 13.38 7.36
N LEU A 81 -22.67 13.09 7.80
CA LEU A 81 -23.88 13.22 6.98
C LEU A 81 -24.11 14.67 6.53
N PHE A 82 -23.93 15.66 7.41
CA PHE A 82 -24.02 17.09 7.12
C PHE A 82 -22.96 17.53 6.10
N SER A 83 -21.74 16.97 6.15
CA SER A 83 -20.66 17.27 5.20
C SER A 83 -20.99 16.78 3.78
N GLU A 84 -21.51 15.55 3.64
CA GLU A 84 -21.99 15.03 2.35
C GLU A 84 -23.19 15.87 1.85
N LEU A 85 -24.11 16.22 2.75
CA LEU A 85 -25.26 17.09 2.48
C LEU A 85 -24.87 18.53 2.13
N ARG A 86 -23.65 19.03 2.42
CA ARG A 86 -23.19 20.31 1.86
C ARG A 86 -22.74 20.19 0.39
N SER A 87 -22.13 19.08 0.00
CA SER A 87 -21.51 18.96 -1.33
C SER A 87 -22.51 18.81 -2.49
N LEU A 88 -23.64 18.15 -2.26
CA LEU A 88 -24.56 17.67 -3.31
C LEU A 88 -25.47 18.77 -3.92
N TRP A 89 -25.41 20.01 -3.43
CA TRP A 89 -26.50 21.01 -3.51
C TRP A 89 -26.15 22.26 -4.35
N ARG A 90 -25.81 22.05 -5.63
CA ARG A 90 -25.78 23.12 -6.65
C ARG A 90 -26.87 22.91 -7.72
N GLY A 91 -27.96 23.66 -7.59
CA GLY A 91 -29.11 23.68 -8.49
C GLY A 91 -29.87 25.01 -8.40
N LEU A 92 -30.92 25.19 -9.21
CA LEU A 92 -31.86 26.31 -9.04
C LEU A 92 -32.89 25.98 -7.94
N ALA A 93 -33.61 27.00 -7.47
CA ALA A 93 -34.71 26.91 -6.52
C ALA A 93 -35.82 25.93 -6.97
N LEU A 94 -36.27 25.04 -6.08
CA LEU A 94 -37.04 23.83 -6.42
C LEU A 94 -38.03 23.42 -5.32
N SER A 95 -39.24 23.03 -5.70
CA SER A 95 -40.38 22.91 -4.77
C SER A 95 -40.59 21.54 -4.12
N VAL A 96 -39.84 20.50 -4.55
CA VAL A 96 -40.05 19.11 -4.11
C VAL A 96 -38.99 18.72 -3.09
N ILE A 97 -39.44 18.26 -1.92
CA ILE A 97 -38.59 17.78 -0.82
C ILE A 97 -39.02 16.35 -0.46
N LEU A 98 -38.08 15.42 -0.37
CA LEU A 98 -38.29 14.11 0.25
C LEU A 98 -37.68 14.07 1.66
N ILE A 99 -38.29 13.32 2.56
CA ILE A 99 -37.71 12.96 3.85
C ILE A 99 -37.81 11.45 4.05
N LEU A 100 -36.68 10.79 4.33
CA LEU A 100 -36.63 9.41 4.79
C LEU A 100 -36.36 9.41 6.30
N THR A 101 -37.34 8.97 7.10
CA THR A 101 -37.16 8.75 8.55
C THR A 101 -36.83 7.27 8.78
N LYS A 102 -35.64 6.94 9.32
CA LYS A 102 -35.23 5.57 9.73
C LYS A 102 -35.35 5.41 11.26
N LEU A 103 -35.76 4.24 11.75
CA LEU A 103 -35.65 3.86 13.16
C LEU A 103 -34.57 2.77 13.29
N TYR A 104 -33.46 3.08 13.94
CA TYR A 104 -32.33 2.15 14.13
C TYR A 104 -32.37 1.54 15.53
N ASP A 105 -32.01 0.27 15.65
CA ASP A 105 -31.92 -0.46 16.92
C ASP A 105 -30.51 -1.06 17.05
N TYR A 106 -29.66 -0.43 17.87
CA TYR A 106 -28.26 -0.83 18.05
C TYR A 106 -28.11 -2.29 18.49
N ASN A 107 -29.04 -2.81 19.30
CA ASN A 107 -29.06 -4.21 19.75
C ASN A 107 -29.21 -5.22 18.59
N LEU A 108 -29.78 -4.77 17.47
CA LEU A 108 -30.07 -5.58 16.29
C LEU A 108 -29.18 -5.18 15.08
N GLY A 109 -28.37 -4.12 15.19
CA GLY A 109 -27.52 -3.62 14.10
C GLY A 109 -28.26 -3.28 12.80
N SER A 110 -29.56 -2.98 12.88
CA SER A 110 -30.46 -2.96 11.71
C SER A 110 -31.62 -1.96 11.87
N ILE A 111 -32.26 -1.62 10.75
CA ILE A 111 -33.37 -0.65 10.70
C ILE A 111 -34.69 -1.39 10.95
N THR A 112 -35.35 -1.10 12.07
CA THR A 112 -36.56 -1.80 12.50
C THR A 112 -37.84 -1.20 11.90
N GLU A 113 -37.87 0.10 11.65
CA GLU A 113 -38.93 0.78 10.90
C GLU A 113 -38.38 1.87 9.97
N SER A 114 -39.14 2.23 8.94
CA SER A 114 -38.82 3.38 8.09
C SER A 114 -40.08 4.02 7.50
N SER A 115 -40.00 5.30 7.15
CA SER A 115 -41.09 6.02 6.49
C SER A 115 -40.57 7.07 5.52
N LEU A 116 -41.22 7.16 4.36
CA LEU A 116 -40.88 8.11 3.30
C LEU A 116 -41.97 9.17 3.21
N TRP A 117 -41.56 10.44 3.18
CA TRP A 117 -42.43 11.60 3.10
C TRP A 117 -42.07 12.46 1.89
N ARG A 118 -43.05 13.18 1.34
CA ARG A 118 -42.86 14.04 0.16
C ARG A 118 -43.66 15.33 0.24
N SER A 119 -42.98 16.46 0.16
CA SER A 119 -43.55 17.77 -0.13
C SER A 119 -43.42 18.10 -1.61
N THR A 120 -44.33 18.91 -2.14
CA THR A 120 -44.23 19.54 -3.48
C THR A 120 -44.39 21.07 -3.43
N ASP A 121 -44.45 21.64 -2.23
CA ASP A 121 -44.83 23.01 -1.91
C ASP A 121 -43.74 23.76 -1.11
N TYR A 122 -42.47 23.37 -1.30
CA TYR A 122 -41.32 23.86 -0.52
C TYR A 122 -41.49 23.60 0.99
N GLY A 123 -41.90 22.40 1.38
CA GLY A 123 -41.96 21.95 2.78
C GLY A 123 -43.09 22.53 3.63
N THR A 124 -44.21 23.00 3.05
CA THR A 124 -45.37 23.43 3.86
C THR A 124 -46.37 22.31 4.15
N THR A 125 -46.42 21.27 3.31
CA THR A 125 -47.16 20.02 3.56
C THR A 125 -46.36 18.81 3.08
N TYR A 126 -46.46 17.70 3.81
CA TYR A 126 -45.78 16.43 3.50
C TYR A 126 -46.79 15.29 3.40
N GLU A 127 -46.77 14.56 2.29
CA GLU A 127 -47.53 13.33 2.07
C GLU A 127 -46.69 12.10 2.48
N LYS A 128 -47.21 11.20 3.31
CA LYS A 128 -46.56 9.92 3.61
C LYS A 128 -46.73 8.95 2.44
N LEU A 129 -45.63 8.37 1.96
CA LEU A 129 -45.57 7.59 0.72
C LEU A 129 -45.43 6.07 0.92
N ASN A 130 -45.42 5.56 2.15
CA ASN A 130 -45.23 4.14 2.45
C ASN A 130 -46.17 3.21 1.64
N ASP A 131 -47.42 3.62 1.37
CA ASP A 131 -48.36 2.86 0.54
C ASP A 131 -47.92 2.69 -0.92
N LYS A 132 -47.18 3.67 -1.47
CA LYS A 132 -46.68 3.67 -2.86
C LYS A 132 -45.34 2.95 -3.01
N VAL A 133 -44.61 2.77 -1.91
CA VAL A 133 -43.36 2.00 -1.80
C VAL A 133 -43.66 0.53 -1.47
N GLY A 134 -44.66 0.30 -0.61
CA GLY A 134 -45.17 -1.00 -0.16
C GLY A 134 -45.03 -1.18 1.35
N LEU A 135 -46.18 -1.31 2.04
CA LEU A 135 -46.40 -1.36 3.50
C LEU A 135 -45.52 -2.26 4.39
N LYS A 136 -44.65 -3.11 3.82
CA LYS A 136 -43.69 -3.96 4.56
C LYS A 136 -42.25 -3.83 4.06
N THR A 137 -41.96 -2.84 3.23
CA THR A 137 -40.62 -2.60 2.71
C THR A 137 -39.90 -1.63 3.63
N ILE A 138 -38.86 -2.09 4.33
CA ILE A 138 -37.95 -1.19 5.05
C ILE A 138 -36.97 -0.57 4.05
N LEU A 139 -36.74 0.73 4.19
CA LEU A 139 -35.86 1.55 3.38
C LEU A 139 -34.60 1.89 4.18
N SER A 140 -33.44 1.70 3.57
CA SER A 140 -32.13 1.95 4.19
C SER A 140 -31.51 3.27 3.71
N TYR A 141 -31.40 3.45 2.39
CA TYR A 141 -30.75 4.61 1.77
C TYR A 141 -31.59 5.26 0.68
N LEU A 142 -31.45 6.59 0.51
CA LEU A 142 -32.05 7.38 -0.57
C LEU A 142 -30.96 8.11 -1.35
N TYR A 143 -30.78 7.76 -2.62
CA TYR A 143 -29.85 8.41 -3.53
C TYR A 143 -30.58 9.24 -4.59
N VAL A 144 -30.04 10.43 -4.88
CA VAL A 144 -30.49 11.32 -5.96
C VAL A 144 -29.45 11.33 -7.06
N CYS A 145 -29.86 11.12 -8.31
CA CYS A 145 -28.94 11.22 -9.44
C CYS A 145 -28.32 12.63 -9.51
N PRO A 146 -26.99 12.79 -9.46
CA PRO A 146 -26.37 14.11 -9.38
C PRO A 146 -26.58 14.94 -10.64
N THR A 147 -26.72 14.30 -11.80
CA THR A 147 -26.88 14.95 -13.11
C THR A 147 -28.34 15.20 -13.50
N ASN A 148 -29.28 14.39 -13.01
CA ASN A 148 -30.71 14.56 -13.25
C ASN A 148 -31.50 14.30 -11.96
N LYS A 149 -31.69 15.36 -11.17
CA LYS A 149 -32.32 15.34 -9.85
C LYS A 149 -33.77 14.82 -9.84
N ARG A 150 -34.41 14.53 -10.99
CA ARG A 150 -35.70 13.83 -11.07
C ARG A 150 -35.61 12.32 -10.83
N LYS A 151 -34.44 11.73 -11.08
CA LYS A 151 -34.19 10.29 -10.89
C LYS A 151 -33.75 10.03 -9.45
N ILE A 152 -34.54 9.22 -8.75
CA ILE A 152 -34.33 8.86 -7.34
C ILE A 152 -34.25 7.34 -7.24
N MET A 153 -33.40 6.89 -6.34
CA MET A 153 -33.12 5.49 -6.09
C MET A 153 -33.19 5.23 -4.58
N LEU A 154 -34.07 4.34 -4.17
CA LEU A 154 -34.16 3.85 -2.80
C LEU A 154 -33.55 2.45 -2.72
N LEU A 155 -32.68 2.23 -1.73
CA LEU A 155 -32.33 0.88 -1.28
C LEU A 155 -33.29 0.42 -0.19
N THR A 156 -33.54 -0.87 -0.16
CA THR A 156 -34.25 -1.53 0.93
C THR A 156 -33.26 -2.14 1.92
N ASP A 157 -33.74 -2.52 3.10
CA ASP A 157 -32.92 -3.23 4.07
C ASP A 157 -32.47 -4.61 3.51
N PRO A 158 -31.15 -4.92 3.54
CA PRO A 158 -30.62 -6.14 2.93
C PRO A 158 -31.01 -7.42 3.68
N GLU A 159 -31.24 -7.37 4.99
CA GLU A 159 -31.55 -8.56 5.79
C GLU A 159 -33.00 -9.04 5.53
N ILE A 160 -33.89 -8.10 5.19
CA ILE A 160 -35.32 -8.37 4.98
C ILE A 160 -35.65 -8.68 3.51
N GLU A 161 -35.22 -7.82 2.56
CA GLU A 161 -35.37 -8.08 1.12
C GLU A 161 -34.42 -7.18 0.32
N SER A 162 -33.35 -7.73 -0.28
CA SER A 162 -32.49 -6.95 -1.18
C SER A 162 -33.25 -6.51 -2.44
N SER A 163 -33.49 -5.21 -2.57
CA SER A 163 -34.28 -4.59 -3.64
C SER A 163 -33.92 -3.13 -3.84
N LEU A 164 -34.34 -2.62 -4.99
CA LEU A 164 -34.07 -1.29 -5.50
C LEU A 164 -35.39 -0.67 -5.96
N LEU A 165 -35.77 0.50 -5.45
CA LEU A 165 -36.93 1.22 -5.99
C LEU A 165 -36.49 2.47 -6.74
N ILE A 166 -36.86 2.54 -8.02
CA ILE A 166 -36.49 3.64 -8.92
C ILE A 166 -37.72 4.52 -9.18
N SER A 167 -37.57 5.82 -8.95
CA SER A 167 -38.45 6.87 -9.48
C SER A 167 -37.73 7.62 -10.61
N SER A 168 -38.50 8.17 -11.55
CA SER A 168 -38.00 9.08 -12.61
C SER A 168 -38.87 10.33 -12.72
N ASP A 169 -39.66 10.61 -11.69
CA ASP A 169 -40.74 11.59 -11.62
C ASP A 169 -40.74 12.34 -10.27
N GLU A 170 -39.55 12.62 -9.75
CA GLU A 170 -39.36 13.41 -8.51
C GLU A 170 -40.06 12.77 -7.29
N GLY A 171 -40.09 11.43 -7.23
CA GLY A 171 -40.62 10.64 -6.10
C GLY A 171 -42.14 10.44 -6.13
N ALA A 172 -42.81 10.71 -7.24
CA ALA A 172 -44.25 10.53 -7.34
C ALA A 172 -44.67 9.06 -7.56
N THR A 173 -43.89 8.28 -8.32
CA THR A 173 -44.09 6.84 -8.50
C THR A 173 -42.77 6.06 -8.43
N TYR A 174 -42.83 4.83 -7.91
CA TYR A 174 -41.67 3.96 -7.72
C TYR A 174 -41.85 2.61 -8.42
N GLN A 175 -40.78 2.11 -9.02
CA GLN A 175 -40.71 0.80 -9.67
C GLN A 175 -39.71 -0.07 -8.91
N LYS A 176 -40.18 -1.15 -8.27
CA LYS A 176 -39.35 -2.07 -7.48
C LYS A 176 -38.69 -3.14 -8.36
N TYR A 177 -37.38 -3.25 -8.25
CA TYR A 177 -36.51 -4.24 -8.89
C TYR A 177 -35.85 -5.08 -7.78
N ARG A 178 -35.85 -6.41 -7.94
CA ARG A 178 -35.12 -7.28 -7.00
C ARG A 178 -33.66 -7.40 -7.40
N LEU A 179 -32.79 -7.43 -6.39
CA LEU A 179 -31.36 -7.64 -6.56
C LEU A 179 -31.00 -9.10 -6.19
N ASN A 180 -29.88 -9.59 -6.71
CA ASN A 180 -29.34 -10.91 -6.42
C ASN A 180 -27.99 -10.85 -5.68
N PHE A 181 -27.68 -9.68 -5.13
CA PHE A 181 -26.51 -9.33 -4.32
C PHE A 181 -26.89 -8.17 -3.39
N TYR A 182 -26.01 -7.81 -2.46
CA TYR A 182 -26.19 -6.68 -1.54
C TYR A 182 -25.31 -5.51 -1.98
N ILE A 183 -25.88 -4.30 -2.04
CA ILE A 183 -25.16 -3.07 -2.36
C ILE A 183 -24.64 -2.48 -1.05
N HIS A 184 -23.33 -2.26 -0.97
CA HIS A 184 -22.69 -1.60 0.18
C HIS A 184 -22.40 -0.12 -0.13
N SER A 185 -21.89 0.19 -1.32
CA SER A 185 -21.72 1.58 -1.78
C SER A 185 -21.96 1.74 -3.28
N MET A 186 -22.24 2.97 -3.75
CA MET A 186 -22.52 3.27 -5.16
C MET A 186 -21.84 4.55 -5.64
N LEU A 187 -21.44 4.56 -6.92
CA LEU A 187 -20.81 5.71 -7.57
C LEU A 187 -21.51 6.05 -8.89
N PHE A 188 -22.27 7.15 -8.90
CA PHE A 188 -22.94 7.69 -10.09
C PHE A 188 -21.93 8.33 -11.06
N HIS A 189 -22.13 8.19 -12.37
CA HIS A 189 -21.26 8.82 -13.36
C HIS A 189 -21.51 10.35 -13.41
N PRO A 190 -20.46 11.20 -13.30
CA PRO A 190 -20.61 12.66 -13.10
C PRO A 190 -21.21 13.44 -14.28
N LYS A 191 -21.48 12.80 -15.43
CA LYS A 191 -22.11 13.41 -16.62
C LYS A 191 -23.14 12.55 -17.35
N GLN A 192 -23.49 11.35 -16.84
CA GLN A 192 -24.42 10.43 -17.53
C GLN A 192 -25.48 9.96 -16.54
N GLU A 193 -26.75 10.26 -16.83
CA GLU A 193 -27.86 10.13 -15.89
C GLU A 193 -28.42 8.69 -15.70
N ASP A 194 -27.84 7.70 -16.38
CA ASP A 194 -28.23 6.28 -16.25
C ASP A 194 -27.06 5.37 -15.86
N TRP A 195 -25.85 5.90 -15.68
CA TRP A 195 -24.64 5.12 -15.45
C TRP A 195 -24.23 5.11 -13.98
N ILE A 196 -24.16 3.91 -13.40
CA ILE A 196 -23.88 3.68 -11.97
C ILE A 196 -22.90 2.51 -11.83
N LEU A 197 -21.96 2.62 -10.89
CA LEU A 197 -21.24 1.47 -10.32
C LEU A 197 -21.82 1.16 -8.94
N ALA A 198 -21.93 -0.12 -8.60
CA ALA A 198 -22.30 -0.57 -7.26
C ALA A 198 -21.25 -1.57 -6.75
N TYR A 199 -20.70 -1.30 -5.58
CA TYR A 199 -19.80 -2.19 -4.87
C TYR A 199 -20.61 -3.02 -3.86
N SER A 200 -20.31 -4.32 -3.81
CA SER A 200 -21.05 -5.29 -2.99
C SER A 200 -20.22 -5.81 -1.82
N GLN A 201 -20.93 -6.28 -0.80
CA GLN A 201 -20.34 -6.83 0.44
C GLN A 201 -19.42 -8.03 0.19
N ASP A 202 -19.62 -8.79 -0.90
CA ASP A 202 -18.75 -9.87 -1.36
C ASP A 202 -17.54 -9.41 -2.20
N GLN A 203 -17.12 -8.15 -2.06
CA GLN A 203 -15.96 -7.51 -2.70
C GLN A 203 -16.01 -7.49 -4.24
N LYS A 204 -17.20 -7.31 -4.82
CA LYS A 204 -17.41 -7.26 -6.27
C LYS A 204 -17.90 -5.90 -6.73
N LEU A 205 -17.54 -5.55 -7.95
CA LEU A 205 -17.98 -4.31 -8.59
C LEU A 205 -18.94 -4.64 -9.74
N TYR A 206 -20.17 -4.17 -9.61
CA TYR A 206 -21.20 -4.23 -10.62
C TYR A 206 -21.37 -2.87 -11.31
N SER A 207 -21.90 -2.88 -12.53
CA SER A 207 -22.24 -1.68 -13.29
C SER A 207 -23.64 -1.75 -13.87
N SER A 208 -24.29 -0.60 -14.04
CA SER A 208 -25.59 -0.47 -14.68
C SER A 208 -25.62 0.73 -15.62
N VAL A 209 -26.04 0.50 -16.87
CA VAL A 209 -26.30 1.55 -17.87
C VAL A 209 -27.80 1.88 -18.01
N GLU A 210 -28.64 1.33 -17.13
CA GLU A 210 -30.09 1.51 -17.10
C GLU A 210 -30.55 2.03 -15.72
N PHE A 211 -29.75 2.86 -15.05
CA PHE A 211 -30.01 3.42 -13.71
C PHE A 211 -30.36 2.35 -12.66
N GLY A 212 -29.64 1.22 -12.65
CA GLY A 212 -29.82 0.12 -11.69
C GLY A 212 -30.90 -0.91 -12.05
N ARG A 213 -31.66 -0.74 -13.15
CA ARG A 213 -32.68 -1.72 -13.60
C ARG A 213 -32.09 -3.09 -14.00
N ARG A 214 -30.80 -3.11 -14.37
CA ARG A 214 -30.01 -4.29 -14.75
C ARG A 214 -28.56 -4.09 -14.32
N TRP A 215 -27.90 -5.15 -13.85
CA TRP A 215 -26.52 -5.11 -13.41
C TRP A 215 -25.64 -6.08 -14.20
N LEU A 216 -24.41 -5.66 -14.47
CA LEU A 216 -23.34 -6.45 -15.08
C LEU A 216 -22.14 -6.48 -14.14
N LEU A 217 -21.67 -7.67 -13.77
CA LEU A 217 -20.44 -7.85 -13.01
C LEU A 217 -19.24 -7.39 -13.85
N LEU A 218 -18.43 -6.48 -13.29
CA LEU A 218 -17.16 -6.05 -13.89
C LEU A 218 -15.99 -6.91 -13.40
N GLN A 219 -15.82 -6.96 -12.08
CA GLN A 219 -14.62 -7.46 -11.43
C GLN A 219 -14.95 -7.99 -10.03
N GLU A 220 -14.21 -9.02 -9.60
CA GLU A 220 -14.25 -9.60 -8.25
C GLU A 220 -12.94 -9.26 -7.51
N ASN A 221 -12.95 -9.36 -6.18
CA ASN A 221 -11.83 -8.98 -5.29
C ASN A 221 -11.39 -7.51 -5.44
N VAL A 222 -12.33 -6.58 -5.59
CA VAL A 222 -12.06 -5.14 -5.70
C VAL A 222 -11.80 -4.56 -4.30
N THR A 223 -10.77 -3.72 -4.14
CA THR A 223 -10.52 -3.05 -2.84
C THR A 223 -11.65 -2.04 -2.56
N PRO A 224 -12.21 -1.99 -1.34
CA PRO A 224 -13.26 -1.03 -0.96
C PRO A 224 -12.90 0.40 -1.36
N ASN A 225 -13.86 1.17 -1.85
CA ASN A 225 -13.74 2.60 -2.20
C ASN A 225 -12.65 2.98 -3.25
N ARG A 226 -11.82 2.05 -3.72
CA ARG A 226 -10.75 2.25 -4.71
C ARG A 226 -11.22 2.01 -6.16
N PHE A 227 -12.37 2.56 -6.52
CA PHE A 227 -12.94 2.50 -7.87
C PHE A 227 -13.48 3.85 -8.35
N TYR A 228 -13.14 4.25 -9.58
CA TYR A 228 -13.32 5.62 -10.07
C TYR A 228 -13.73 5.67 -11.55
N TRP A 229 -14.59 6.63 -11.89
CA TRP A 229 -14.95 6.94 -13.28
C TRP A 229 -13.82 7.69 -14.02
N SER A 230 -13.67 7.46 -15.32
CA SER A 230 -12.74 8.25 -16.14
C SER A 230 -13.30 9.64 -16.48
N ARG A 231 -12.45 10.69 -16.43
CA ARG A 231 -12.90 12.07 -16.58
C ARG A 231 -13.12 12.44 -18.06
N MET A 232 -14.38 12.67 -18.41
CA MET A 232 -14.84 13.19 -19.72
C MET A 232 -14.07 14.45 -20.16
N GLY A 233 -13.09 14.25 -21.06
CA GLY A 233 -12.20 15.28 -21.61
C GLY A 233 -10.71 14.89 -21.56
N THR A 234 -10.31 14.07 -20.58
CA THR A 234 -8.93 13.59 -20.41
C THR A 234 -8.67 12.33 -21.24
N THR A 235 -9.65 11.43 -21.27
CA THR A 235 -9.70 10.24 -22.12
C THR A 235 -10.64 10.44 -23.31
N LYS A 236 -10.47 9.66 -24.38
CA LYS A 236 -11.37 9.65 -25.55
C LYS A 236 -12.66 8.86 -25.32
N GLU A 237 -12.72 8.09 -24.25
CA GLU A 237 -13.73 7.05 -23.98
C GLU A 237 -14.21 7.21 -22.52
N PRO A 238 -15.49 7.58 -22.29
CA PRO A 238 -16.01 7.88 -20.95
C PRO A 238 -16.49 6.65 -20.18
N ASP A 239 -16.64 5.51 -20.85
CA ASP A 239 -17.06 4.23 -20.27
C ASP A 239 -15.91 3.49 -19.57
N ILE A 240 -14.73 4.10 -19.46
CA ILE A 240 -13.59 3.55 -18.72
C ILE A 240 -13.82 3.69 -17.21
N VAL A 241 -13.66 2.57 -16.51
CA VAL A 241 -13.60 2.47 -15.04
C VAL A 241 -12.15 2.16 -14.66
N HIS A 242 -11.65 2.92 -13.69
CA HIS A 242 -10.37 2.69 -13.02
C HIS A 242 -10.64 1.97 -11.69
N LEU A 243 -9.94 0.88 -11.37
CA LEU A 243 -10.15 0.14 -10.12
C LEU A 243 -8.88 -0.53 -9.61
N GLU A 244 -8.82 -0.74 -8.29
CA GLU A 244 -7.85 -1.64 -7.65
C GLU A 244 -8.50 -3.01 -7.41
N ALA A 245 -7.81 -4.08 -7.81
CA ALA A 245 -8.26 -5.46 -7.56
C ALA A 245 -7.11 -6.32 -7.03
N LYS A 246 -7.42 -7.26 -6.13
CA LYS A 246 -6.48 -8.21 -5.54
C LYS A 246 -6.41 -9.49 -6.38
N THR A 247 -5.20 -9.96 -6.67
CA THR A 247 -4.98 -11.26 -7.33
C THR A 247 -5.30 -12.42 -6.40
N VAL A 248 -5.30 -13.64 -6.94
CA VAL A 248 -5.46 -14.89 -6.16
C VAL A 248 -4.36 -15.01 -5.10
N ASP A 249 -3.17 -14.49 -5.38
CA ASP A 249 -2.01 -14.44 -4.48
C ASP A 249 -2.06 -13.27 -3.48
N GLY A 250 -3.20 -12.57 -3.37
CA GLY A 250 -3.44 -11.47 -2.42
C GLY A 250 -2.85 -10.10 -2.80
N HIS A 251 -2.05 -10.02 -3.87
CA HIS A 251 -1.38 -8.78 -4.28
C HIS A 251 -2.35 -7.80 -4.96
N ALA A 252 -2.30 -6.51 -4.62
CA ALA A 252 -3.13 -5.49 -5.27
C ALA A 252 -2.58 -5.08 -6.64
N GLN A 253 -3.48 -4.76 -7.58
CA GLN A 253 -3.14 -4.34 -8.93
C GLN A 253 -4.13 -3.29 -9.45
N TYR A 254 -3.60 -2.22 -10.03
CA TYR A 254 -4.38 -1.22 -10.76
C TYR A 254 -4.81 -1.76 -12.13
N VAL A 255 -6.13 -1.83 -12.33
CA VAL A 255 -6.78 -2.32 -13.54
C VAL A 255 -7.65 -1.23 -14.15
N THR A 256 -7.77 -1.23 -15.46
CA THR A 256 -8.73 -0.41 -16.21
C THR A 256 -9.57 -1.27 -17.14
N CYS A 257 -10.88 -1.04 -17.11
CA CYS A 257 -11.89 -1.78 -17.86
C CYS A 257 -12.89 -0.83 -18.51
N ARG A 258 -13.58 -1.30 -19.57
CA ARG A 258 -14.80 -0.63 -20.04
C ARG A 258 -16.01 -1.17 -19.30
N MET A 259 -16.94 -0.28 -18.96
CA MET A 259 -18.16 -0.56 -18.19
C MET A 259 -19.02 -1.69 -18.79
N GLN A 260 -19.03 -1.85 -20.12
CA GLN A 260 -19.79 -2.91 -20.79
C GLN A 260 -18.98 -4.18 -21.09
N ASN A 261 -17.66 -4.17 -20.87
CA ASN A 261 -16.78 -5.31 -21.14
C ASN A 261 -15.48 -5.22 -20.32
N CYS A 262 -15.39 -6.03 -19.26
CA CYS A 262 -14.21 -6.21 -18.41
C CYS A 262 -13.67 -7.64 -18.48
N SER A 263 -13.79 -8.29 -19.66
CA SER A 263 -13.17 -9.61 -19.91
C SER A 263 -11.64 -9.52 -19.93
N GLU A 264 -10.94 -10.56 -19.48
CA GLU A 264 -9.49 -10.55 -19.24
C GLU A 264 -8.66 -10.08 -20.44
N ALA A 265 -9.02 -10.53 -21.65
CA ALA A 265 -8.35 -10.14 -22.90
C ALA A 265 -8.53 -8.65 -23.30
N VAL A 266 -9.37 -7.90 -22.58
CA VAL A 266 -9.67 -6.47 -22.80
C VAL A 266 -9.22 -5.61 -21.60
N ARG A 267 -8.81 -6.23 -20.47
CA ARG A 267 -8.31 -5.51 -19.29
C ARG A 267 -6.96 -4.86 -19.60
N SER A 268 -6.86 -3.55 -19.42
CA SER A 268 -5.58 -2.84 -19.46
C SER A 268 -5.02 -2.67 -18.05
N LYS A 269 -3.71 -2.89 -17.90
CA LYS A 269 -2.94 -2.73 -16.65
C LYS A 269 -1.98 -1.55 -16.83
N PRO A 270 -2.35 -0.30 -16.47
CA PRO A 270 -1.58 0.87 -16.87
C PRO A 270 -0.31 1.09 -16.04
N PHE A 271 -0.16 0.39 -14.91
CA PHE A 271 1.06 0.34 -14.10
C PHE A 271 1.72 -1.05 -14.23
N PRO A 272 3.03 -1.13 -14.53
CA PRO A 272 3.73 -2.39 -14.72
C PRO A 272 4.14 -3.03 -13.38
N GLY A 273 3.24 -3.82 -12.79
CA GLY A 273 3.52 -4.63 -11.60
C GLY A 273 2.33 -4.76 -10.66
N TYR A 274 2.63 -5.01 -9.39
CA TYR A 274 1.70 -4.86 -8.27
C TYR A 274 1.85 -3.47 -7.66
N ILE A 275 0.85 -3.07 -6.86
CA ILE A 275 0.86 -1.85 -6.06
C ILE A 275 0.60 -2.21 -4.60
N ASP A 276 0.89 -1.29 -3.68
CA ASP A 276 0.49 -1.45 -2.29
C ASP A 276 -1.05 -1.41 -2.21
N THR A 277 -1.65 -2.21 -1.33
CA THR A 277 -3.10 -2.23 -1.11
C THR A 277 -3.61 -0.86 -0.67
N ASP A 278 -4.77 -0.48 -1.16
CA ASP A 278 -5.43 0.80 -0.86
C ASP A 278 -4.68 2.06 -1.36
N SER A 279 -3.74 1.89 -2.30
CA SER A 279 -2.90 3.00 -2.78
C SER A 279 -3.39 3.69 -4.06
N LEU A 280 -4.42 3.17 -4.74
CA LEU A 280 -4.94 3.80 -5.96
C LEU A 280 -5.73 5.07 -5.64
N ILE A 281 -5.34 6.20 -6.26
CA ILE A 281 -6.09 7.47 -6.22
C ILE A 281 -6.26 7.98 -7.65
N VAL A 282 -7.49 8.30 -8.08
CA VAL A 282 -7.79 8.86 -9.40
C VAL A 282 -8.54 10.18 -9.24
N GLN A 283 -7.80 11.29 -9.26
CA GLN A 283 -8.35 12.64 -9.08
C GLN A 283 -8.01 13.51 -10.31
N ASP A 284 -9.04 14.12 -10.89
CA ASP A 284 -8.95 14.91 -12.13
C ASP A 284 -8.11 14.25 -13.24
N ASP A 285 -7.08 14.96 -13.74
CA ASP A 285 -6.18 14.49 -14.79
C ASP A 285 -5.06 13.58 -14.26
N TYR A 286 -4.94 13.40 -12.94
CA TYR A 286 -3.90 12.60 -12.30
C TYR A 286 -4.39 11.19 -11.96
N VAL A 287 -3.44 10.28 -11.80
CA VAL A 287 -3.59 8.98 -11.14
C VAL A 287 -2.35 8.79 -10.27
N PHE A 288 -2.53 8.35 -9.03
CA PHE A 288 -1.44 8.05 -8.10
C PHE A 288 -1.50 6.59 -7.68
N VAL A 289 -0.33 5.98 -7.45
CA VAL A 289 -0.15 4.65 -6.85
C VAL A 289 1.10 4.63 -5.97
N GLN A 290 1.12 3.74 -4.97
CA GLN A 290 2.28 3.50 -4.09
C GLN A 290 2.87 2.11 -4.34
N LEU A 291 4.18 1.99 -4.17
CA LEU A 291 4.90 0.71 -4.16
C LEU A 291 5.96 0.70 -3.05
N THR A 292 5.84 -0.19 -2.08
CA THR A 292 6.84 -0.38 -1.03
C THR A 292 7.91 -1.36 -1.48
N SER A 293 9.17 -0.92 -1.48
CA SER A 293 10.31 -1.75 -1.90
C SER A 293 11.48 -1.56 -0.95
N GLY A 294 12.02 -2.67 -0.43
CA GLY A 294 13.10 -2.63 0.58
C GLY A 294 12.71 -1.89 1.88
N GLY A 295 11.43 -1.93 2.26
CA GLY A 295 10.89 -1.20 3.42
C GLY A 295 10.76 0.31 3.21
N ARG A 296 10.71 0.79 1.96
CA ARG A 296 10.52 2.22 1.64
C ARG A 296 9.37 2.42 0.65
N PRO A 297 8.42 3.34 0.90
CA PRO A 297 7.36 3.65 -0.05
C PRO A 297 7.90 4.46 -1.24
N HIS A 298 7.41 4.16 -2.43
CA HIS A 298 7.74 4.86 -3.68
C HIS A 298 6.44 5.27 -4.37
N TYR A 299 6.21 6.59 -4.47
CA TYR A 299 5.00 7.16 -5.06
C TYR A 299 5.18 7.44 -6.56
N TYR A 300 4.15 7.14 -7.35
CA TYR A 300 4.14 7.35 -8.80
C TYR A 300 2.89 8.12 -9.22
N VAL A 301 3.04 9.01 -10.21
CA VAL A 301 1.97 9.82 -10.80
C VAL A 301 1.86 9.59 -12.31
N SER A 302 0.63 9.59 -12.83
CA SER A 302 0.33 9.62 -14.27
C SER A 302 -0.56 10.84 -14.58
N TYR A 303 0.03 11.91 -15.11
CA TYR A 303 -0.73 13.06 -15.61
C TYR A 303 -1.32 12.80 -17.00
N ARG A 304 -2.60 13.13 -17.17
CA ARG A 304 -3.43 12.90 -18.38
C ARG A 304 -3.38 11.47 -18.91
N ARG A 305 -3.28 10.49 -18.00
CA ARG A 305 -3.22 9.04 -18.30
C ARG A 305 -2.05 8.64 -19.23
N ASN A 306 -0.93 9.37 -19.16
CA ASN A 306 0.34 9.00 -19.79
C ASN A 306 1.08 7.91 -18.96
N ALA A 307 2.28 7.51 -19.38
CA ALA A 307 3.13 6.63 -18.58
C ALA A 307 3.39 7.20 -17.17
N PHE A 308 3.43 6.32 -16.16
CA PHE A 308 3.71 6.71 -14.78
C PHE A 308 5.15 7.20 -14.62
N ALA A 309 5.31 8.32 -13.92
CA ALA A 309 6.58 8.86 -13.48
C ALA A 309 6.67 8.80 -11.96
N GLN A 310 7.83 8.39 -11.42
CA GLN A 310 8.05 8.42 -9.97
C GLN A 310 8.08 9.87 -9.48
N MET A 311 7.33 10.17 -8.42
CA MET A 311 7.26 11.49 -7.80
C MET A 311 8.61 11.84 -7.13
N LYS A 312 8.89 13.14 -7.02
CA LYS A 312 10.20 13.69 -6.59
C LYS A 312 10.00 14.73 -5.51
N LEU A 313 10.15 14.27 -4.26
CA LEU A 313 10.36 15.06 -3.06
C LEU A 313 11.84 15.50 -2.95
N PRO A 314 12.20 16.39 -2.00
CA PRO A 314 13.60 16.66 -1.66
C PRO A 314 14.36 15.40 -1.26
N LYS A 315 15.65 15.31 -1.60
CA LYS A 315 16.43 14.05 -1.48
C LYS A 315 16.54 13.49 -0.05
N TYR A 316 16.41 14.33 0.98
CA TYR A 316 16.47 13.92 2.39
C TYR A 316 15.12 13.84 3.08
N ALA A 317 14.05 14.38 2.47
CA ALA A 317 12.69 14.17 2.91
C ALA A 317 12.31 12.72 2.61
N LEU A 318 12.55 11.83 3.58
CA LEU A 318 12.21 10.42 3.50
C LEU A 318 10.74 10.28 3.96
N PRO A 319 9.79 10.06 3.03
CA PRO A 319 8.39 9.89 3.40
C PRO A 319 8.23 8.61 4.22
N LYS A 320 7.58 8.75 5.38
CA LYS A 320 6.97 7.66 6.13
C LYS A 320 5.56 7.40 5.59
N ASP A 321 4.84 8.47 5.27
CA ASP A 321 3.49 8.47 4.67
C ASP A 321 3.27 9.72 3.81
N MET A 322 2.31 9.69 2.87
CA MET A 322 2.00 10.80 1.95
C MET A 322 0.54 10.79 1.46
N HIS A 323 -0.17 11.88 1.75
CA HIS A 323 -1.58 12.09 1.37
C HIS A 323 -1.72 13.13 0.26
N VAL A 324 -2.54 12.86 -0.75
CA VAL A 324 -2.90 13.85 -1.79
C VAL A 324 -4.12 14.63 -1.32
N ILE A 325 -3.97 15.93 -1.08
CA ILE A 325 -5.05 16.76 -0.53
C ILE A 325 -5.91 17.37 -1.64
N SER A 326 -5.26 17.93 -2.66
CA SER A 326 -5.93 18.62 -3.77
C SER A 326 -5.12 18.50 -5.07
N THR A 327 -5.81 18.43 -6.20
CA THR A 327 -5.22 18.45 -7.55
C THR A 327 -5.64 19.67 -8.37
N ASP A 328 -6.29 20.64 -7.72
CA ASP A 328 -7.06 21.69 -8.39
C ASP A 328 -6.17 22.68 -9.18
N GLU A 329 -6.72 23.11 -10.32
CA GLU A 329 -6.09 23.97 -11.33
C GLU A 329 -4.87 23.39 -12.08
N ASN A 330 -4.68 22.06 -12.12
CA ASN A 330 -3.49 21.37 -12.68
C ASN A 330 -2.24 21.51 -11.79
N GLN A 331 -2.40 21.34 -10.48
CA GLN A 331 -1.29 21.26 -9.55
C GLN A 331 -1.65 20.35 -8.38
N VAL A 332 -0.78 19.40 -8.04
CA VAL A 332 -0.94 18.52 -6.88
C VAL A 332 -0.41 19.21 -5.62
N PHE A 333 -1.27 19.34 -4.62
CA PHE A 333 -0.96 19.61 -3.22
C PHE A 333 -0.98 18.29 -2.45
N ALA A 334 0.06 18.03 -1.67
CA ALA A 334 0.18 16.82 -0.86
C ALA A 334 0.76 17.12 0.53
N ALA A 335 0.36 16.36 1.53
CA ALA A 335 1.02 16.28 2.81
C ALA A 335 1.98 15.09 2.81
N VAL A 336 3.17 15.25 3.42
CA VAL A 336 4.14 14.18 3.65
C VAL A 336 4.53 14.19 5.10
N GLN A 337 4.44 13.04 5.78
CA GLN A 337 5.06 12.86 7.09
C GLN A 337 6.49 12.35 6.86
N GLU A 338 7.47 13.14 7.27
CA GLU A 338 8.87 12.73 7.19
C GLU A 338 9.23 11.82 8.38
N TRP A 339 10.20 10.92 8.20
CA TRP A 339 10.51 9.84 9.17
C TRP A 339 10.82 10.32 10.61
N ASN A 340 11.19 11.58 10.79
CA ASN A 340 11.48 12.22 12.08
C ASN A 340 10.28 12.97 12.70
N GLN A 341 9.11 12.97 12.06
CA GLN A 341 7.91 13.67 12.51
C GLN A 341 6.88 12.70 13.11
N ASN A 342 6.38 13.07 14.29
CA ASN A 342 5.13 12.56 14.85
C ASN A 342 4.10 13.70 14.83
N ASP A 343 2.82 13.34 14.69
CA ASP A 343 1.63 14.22 14.83
C ASP A 343 1.64 15.51 14.00
N THR A 344 2.49 15.53 12.97
CA THR A 344 2.72 16.64 12.05
C THR A 344 3.05 16.14 10.66
N TYR A 345 2.75 16.98 9.66
CA TYR A 345 3.03 16.77 8.25
C TYR A 345 3.65 18.03 7.63
N ASN A 346 4.46 17.84 6.58
CA ASN A 346 4.95 18.91 5.72
C ASN A 346 4.09 18.98 4.45
N LEU A 347 3.60 20.18 4.11
CA LEU A 347 2.88 20.44 2.85
C LEU A 347 3.87 20.64 1.70
N TYR A 348 3.63 19.93 0.62
CA TYR A 348 4.44 19.91 -0.58
C TYR A 348 3.59 20.24 -1.82
N ILE A 349 4.14 21.08 -2.70
CA ILE A 349 3.47 21.60 -3.90
C ILE A 349 4.23 21.27 -5.19
N SER A 350 3.55 20.60 -6.11
CA SER A 350 4.15 20.04 -7.34
C SER A 350 4.28 21.02 -8.52
N ASP A 351 4.95 20.57 -9.58
CA ASP A 351 4.82 21.12 -10.93
C ASP A 351 3.50 20.66 -11.59
N THR A 352 3.17 21.21 -12.77
CA THR A 352 1.93 20.87 -13.49
C THR A 352 1.77 19.38 -13.85
N ARG A 353 2.86 18.60 -13.94
CA ARG A 353 2.80 17.13 -14.16
C ARG A 353 2.61 16.33 -12.87
N GLY A 354 2.65 16.96 -11.70
CA GLY A 354 2.57 16.29 -10.40
C GLY A 354 3.85 15.56 -9.99
N ILE A 355 4.99 15.83 -10.65
CA ILE A 355 6.22 15.05 -10.49
C ILE A 355 7.18 15.72 -9.50
N TYR A 356 7.40 17.04 -9.63
CA TYR A 356 8.46 17.76 -8.92
C TYR A 356 7.90 18.65 -7.80
N PHE A 357 8.07 18.21 -6.55
CA PHE A 357 7.53 18.86 -5.36
C PHE A 357 8.55 19.77 -4.67
N THR A 358 8.13 20.98 -4.31
CA THR A 358 8.84 21.86 -3.36
C THR A 358 8.04 21.98 -2.07
N LEU A 359 8.73 22.30 -0.97
CA LEU A 359 8.12 22.53 0.34
C LEU A 359 7.29 23.83 0.32
N ALA A 360 6.05 23.76 0.80
CA ALA A 360 5.11 24.89 0.90
C ALA A 360 4.90 25.34 2.36
N LEU A 361 4.78 24.40 3.31
CA LEU A 361 4.67 24.68 4.74
C LEU A 361 5.18 23.50 5.57
N GLU A 362 5.97 23.76 6.62
CA GLU A 362 6.45 22.70 7.53
C GLU A 362 5.55 22.57 8.76
N ASN A 363 5.52 21.38 9.38
CA ASN A 363 4.93 21.10 10.70
C ASN A 363 3.44 21.49 10.83
N VAL A 364 2.64 21.25 9.79
CA VAL A 364 1.18 21.36 9.88
C VAL A 364 0.67 20.28 10.84
N LYS A 365 -0.27 20.64 11.71
CA LYS A 365 -0.91 19.75 12.68
C LYS A 365 -1.74 18.69 11.94
N SER A 366 -1.77 17.49 12.50
CA SER A 366 -2.69 16.42 12.11
C SER A 366 -3.38 15.82 13.33
N SER A 367 -4.59 15.33 13.15
CA SER A 367 -5.32 14.44 14.04
C SER A 367 -5.52 13.07 13.36
N ARG A 368 -6.10 12.13 14.11
CA ARG A 368 -6.57 10.84 13.62
C ARG A 368 -7.96 10.62 14.23
N ASP A 369 -8.92 10.20 13.44
CA ASP A 369 -10.27 9.88 13.92
C ASP A 369 -10.33 8.46 14.53
N LEU A 370 -11.52 8.08 15.03
CA LEU A 370 -11.77 6.77 15.65
C LEU A 370 -11.62 5.61 14.66
N GLU A 371 -11.93 5.80 13.37
CA GLU A 371 -11.72 4.80 12.30
C GLU A 371 -10.23 4.62 11.97
N GLY A 372 -9.41 5.63 12.23
CA GLY A 372 -7.99 5.66 11.95
C GLY A 372 -7.60 6.41 10.68
N ASN A 373 -8.49 7.17 10.02
CA ASN A 373 -8.10 8.09 8.95
C ASN A 373 -7.28 9.25 9.50
N VAL A 374 -6.43 9.86 8.65
CA VAL A 374 -5.56 10.98 9.06
C VAL A 374 -6.13 12.29 8.55
N MET A 375 -6.54 13.15 9.47
CA MET A 375 -6.97 14.52 9.18
C MET A 375 -5.80 15.49 9.32
N ILE A 376 -5.75 16.49 8.44
CA ILE A 376 -4.67 17.47 8.34
C ILE A 376 -5.29 18.87 8.38
N ASP A 377 -4.80 19.73 9.27
CA ASP A 377 -5.33 21.07 9.51
C ASP A 377 -5.00 22.03 8.34
N LEU A 378 -5.64 21.85 7.19
CA LEU A 378 -5.52 22.69 5.99
C LEU A 378 -6.90 22.92 5.36
N TYR A 379 -7.29 24.19 5.22
CA TYR A 379 -8.56 24.64 4.64
C TYR A 379 -8.33 25.44 3.35
N GLU A 380 -9.01 25.08 2.25
CA GLU A 380 -9.05 25.90 1.02
C GLU A 380 -10.33 26.75 0.99
N VAL A 381 -10.20 28.06 0.78
CA VAL A 381 -11.35 28.98 0.77
C VAL A 381 -11.97 29.02 -0.62
N ALA A 382 -13.15 28.41 -0.76
CA ALA A 382 -13.79 28.11 -2.04
C ALA A 382 -14.11 29.38 -2.87
N GLY A 383 -14.48 30.48 -2.20
CA GLY A 383 -14.75 31.77 -2.84
C GLY A 383 -13.53 32.48 -3.44
N ILE A 384 -12.29 32.14 -3.01
CA ILE A 384 -11.06 32.81 -3.46
C ILE A 384 -9.95 31.80 -3.74
N LYS A 385 -9.97 31.24 -4.96
CA LYS A 385 -8.93 30.33 -5.46
C LYS A 385 -7.51 30.86 -5.23
N GLY A 386 -6.69 30.02 -4.61
CA GLY A 386 -5.31 30.29 -4.18
C GLY A 386 -5.17 30.74 -2.72
N MET A 387 -6.26 30.83 -1.95
CA MET A 387 -6.25 31.22 -0.54
C MET A 387 -6.48 30.01 0.37
N PHE A 388 -5.57 29.78 1.32
CA PHE A 388 -5.62 28.65 2.25
C PHE A 388 -5.31 29.11 3.66
N LEU A 389 -5.82 28.37 4.65
CA LEU A 389 -5.49 28.52 6.07
C LEU A 389 -4.99 27.18 6.62
N ALA A 390 -3.99 27.19 7.52
CA ALA A 390 -3.42 25.98 8.09
C ALA A 390 -2.93 26.19 9.54
N ASN A 391 -3.13 25.18 10.39
CA ASN A 391 -2.58 25.18 11.75
C ASN A 391 -1.17 24.59 11.75
N LYS A 392 -0.17 25.37 12.15
CA LYS A 392 1.23 24.95 12.26
C LYS A 392 1.64 24.80 13.72
N LYS A 393 2.30 23.68 14.04
CA LYS A 393 2.90 23.41 15.35
C LYS A 393 4.32 24.01 15.40
N ILE A 394 4.55 24.94 16.32
CA ILE A 394 5.83 25.63 16.54
C ILE A 394 6.12 25.63 18.04
N ASP A 395 7.24 25.02 18.45
CA ASP A 395 7.65 24.90 19.86
C ASP A 395 6.55 24.32 20.75
N ASN A 396 5.94 23.22 20.26
CA ASN A 396 4.74 22.54 20.76
C ASN A 396 3.42 23.34 20.66
N GLN A 397 3.45 24.65 20.51
CA GLN A 397 2.27 25.52 20.38
C GLN A 397 1.62 25.42 18.99
N VAL A 398 0.30 25.32 18.90
CA VAL A 398 -0.46 25.35 17.62
C VAL A 398 -0.85 26.79 17.29
N LYS A 399 -0.52 27.25 16.08
CA LYS A 399 -0.73 28.64 15.59
C LYS A 399 -1.21 28.66 14.15
N THR A 400 -2.17 29.51 13.81
CA THR A 400 -2.83 29.46 12.49
C THR A 400 -2.31 30.50 11.49
N PHE A 401 -1.95 30.02 10.31
CA PHE A 401 -1.39 30.81 9.22
C PHE A 401 -2.35 30.86 8.03
N ILE A 402 -2.39 32.01 7.35
CA ILE A 402 -3.09 32.23 6.08
C ILE A 402 -2.09 32.47 4.95
N THR A 403 -2.38 31.95 3.76
CA THR A 403 -1.69 32.26 2.51
C THR A 403 -2.68 32.77 1.47
N TYR A 404 -2.27 33.74 0.66
CA TYR A 404 -3.06 34.32 -0.44
C TYR A 404 -2.53 33.90 -1.82
N ASN A 405 -1.40 33.18 -1.87
CA ASN A 405 -0.65 32.91 -3.10
C ASN A 405 -0.32 31.41 -3.28
N LYS A 406 -1.31 30.57 -2.95
CA LYS A 406 -1.28 29.10 -3.14
C LYS A 406 -0.10 28.43 -2.42
N GLY A 407 0.17 28.87 -1.18
CA GLY A 407 1.13 28.23 -0.27
C GLY A 407 2.59 28.65 -0.42
N ARG A 408 2.90 29.70 -1.18
CA ARG A 408 4.27 30.21 -1.37
C ARG A 408 4.75 31.08 -0.19
N ASP A 409 3.87 31.91 0.35
CA ASP A 409 4.14 32.74 1.53
C ASP A 409 2.97 32.61 2.52
N TRP A 410 3.29 32.49 3.80
CA TRP A 410 2.33 32.27 4.89
C TRP A 410 2.49 33.34 5.97
N HIS A 411 1.37 33.82 6.51
CA HIS A 411 1.32 34.91 7.49
C HIS A 411 0.39 34.54 8.65
N LEU A 412 0.73 34.94 9.87
CA LEU A 412 -0.08 34.68 11.07
C LEU A 412 -1.41 35.48 10.99
N LEU A 413 -2.55 34.81 11.22
CA LEU A 413 -3.89 35.42 11.15
C LEU A 413 -3.99 36.64 12.06
N GLN A 414 -4.36 37.81 11.53
CA GLN A 414 -4.38 39.04 12.34
C GLN A 414 -5.53 39.06 13.37
N ALA A 415 -5.20 39.39 14.61
CA ALA A 415 -6.15 39.49 15.72
C ALA A 415 -7.13 40.67 15.52
N PRO A 416 -8.35 40.60 16.07
CA PRO A 416 -9.28 41.73 16.05
C PRO A 416 -8.76 42.91 16.87
N ASP A 417 -9.00 44.15 16.41
CA ASP A 417 -8.63 45.36 17.15
C ASP A 417 -9.41 45.52 18.49
N MET A 418 -10.60 44.92 18.58
CA MET A 418 -11.58 45.14 19.65
C MET A 418 -12.28 43.84 20.08
N ASP A 419 -12.58 43.69 21.37
CA ASP A 419 -13.44 42.61 21.90
C ASP A 419 -14.94 42.88 21.62
N LEU A 420 -15.81 41.90 21.92
CA LEU A 420 -17.27 42.04 21.80
C LEU A 420 -17.89 43.22 22.57
N ARG A 421 -17.18 43.73 23.59
CA ARG A 421 -17.62 44.85 24.44
C ARG A 421 -17.06 46.19 23.96
N GLY A 422 -16.25 46.20 22.90
CA GLY A 422 -15.62 47.39 22.32
C GLY A 422 -14.35 47.86 23.03
N ASN A 423 -13.73 47.01 23.85
CA ASN A 423 -12.44 47.28 24.47
C ASN A 423 -11.30 46.95 23.48
N PRO A 424 -10.21 47.73 23.43
CA PRO A 424 -9.06 47.43 22.57
C PRO A 424 -8.33 46.16 23.02
N VAL A 425 -8.09 45.23 22.09
CA VAL A 425 -7.38 43.97 22.39
C VAL A 425 -5.88 44.24 22.43
N HIS A 426 -5.33 44.38 23.64
CA HIS A 426 -3.92 44.71 23.86
C HIS A 426 -3.00 43.48 23.81
N CYS A 427 -2.85 42.88 22.61
CA CYS A 427 -1.80 41.89 22.35
C CYS A 427 -0.41 42.53 22.51
N LEU A 428 0.27 42.23 23.62
CA LEU A 428 1.64 42.69 23.85
C LEU A 428 2.64 41.98 22.90
N LEU A 429 3.65 42.73 22.47
CA LEU A 429 4.76 42.29 21.62
C LEU A 429 5.35 40.96 22.17
N VAL A 430 5.54 39.90 21.39
CA VAL A 430 6.25 39.89 20.09
C VAL A 430 5.49 39.18 18.95
N SER A 431 4.57 38.25 19.25
CA SER A 431 3.82 37.49 18.23
C SER A 431 2.58 38.25 17.75
N LYS A 432 2.66 38.89 16.59
CA LYS A 432 1.50 39.48 15.90
C LYS A 432 0.63 38.42 15.22
N SER A 433 0.01 37.56 16.03
CA SER A 433 -1.43 37.67 16.33
C SER A 433 -1.99 36.38 16.91
N LEU A 434 -3.19 36.51 17.45
CA LEU A 434 -3.89 35.57 18.31
C LEU A 434 -5.30 35.38 17.72
N LEU A 435 -5.40 34.47 16.74
CA LEU A 435 -6.66 33.88 16.29
C LEU A 435 -6.30 32.48 15.80
N ASN A 436 -6.46 31.50 16.69
CA ASN A 436 -6.22 30.10 16.35
C ASN A 436 -7.58 29.41 16.24
N PRO A 437 -8.04 29.00 15.04
CA PRO A 437 -9.27 28.27 14.91
C PRO A 437 -9.12 26.78 15.22
N HIS A 438 -10.10 26.25 15.94
CA HIS A 438 -10.36 24.82 16.05
C HIS A 438 -10.91 24.31 14.72
N LEU A 439 -12.11 24.77 14.32
CA LEU A 439 -12.75 24.38 13.07
C LEU A 439 -13.15 25.58 12.17
N PRO A 440 -12.93 25.46 10.85
CA PRO A 440 -13.40 26.42 9.84
C PRO A 440 -14.84 26.10 9.41
N LEU A 441 -15.84 26.65 10.11
CA LEU A 441 -17.26 26.43 9.80
C LEU A 441 -17.62 26.60 8.32
N ASN A 442 -17.07 27.64 7.68
CA ASN A 442 -17.30 28.01 6.27
C ASN A 442 -16.32 29.14 5.86
N ASP A 443 -16.22 29.44 4.56
CA ASP A 443 -15.41 30.47 3.85
C ASP A 443 -15.09 31.82 4.56
N ALA A 444 -15.84 32.24 5.58
CA ALA A 444 -15.68 33.49 6.31
C ALA A 444 -15.89 33.40 7.84
N PHE A 445 -16.21 32.23 8.41
CA PHE A 445 -16.45 32.03 9.86
C PHE A 445 -15.51 30.99 10.46
N PHE A 446 -14.96 31.30 11.62
CA PHE A 446 -13.97 30.47 12.32
C PHE A 446 -14.27 30.45 13.82
N ILE A 447 -14.24 29.26 14.40
CA ILE A 447 -14.36 29.01 15.84
C ILE A 447 -12.94 28.90 16.40
N GLY A 448 -12.57 29.67 17.43
CA GLY A 448 -11.19 29.70 17.91
C GLY A 448 -10.94 30.60 19.13
N ASN A 449 -9.67 30.76 19.51
CA ASN A 449 -9.27 31.56 20.68
C ASN A 449 -8.38 32.77 20.34
N ILE A 450 -8.24 33.71 21.30
CA ILE A 450 -7.29 34.84 21.24
C ILE A 450 -6.05 34.53 22.10
N GLY A 451 -5.45 33.34 21.90
CA GLY A 451 -4.29 32.85 22.64
C GLY A 451 -2.97 32.88 21.86
N THR A 452 -1.84 32.77 22.57
CA THR A 452 -0.51 32.49 21.98
C THR A 452 -0.41 31.09 21.37
N GLU A 453 -1.35 30.23 21.74
CA GLU A 453 -1.58 28.89 21.24
C GLU A 453 -3.09 28.62 21.24
N LEU A 454 -3.52 27.64 20.44
CA LEU A 454 -4.87 27.10 20.49
C LEU A 454 -5.14 26.46 21.86
N LEU A 455 -6.32 26.69 22.43
CA LEU A 455 -6.78 26.15 23.71
C LEU A 455 -8.25 25.71 23.58
N ASP A 456 -8.56 24.54 24.09
CA ASP A 456 -9.84 23.87 23.86
C ASP A 456 -10.99 24.51 24.66
N ASN A 457 -10.70 25.06 25.85
CA ASN A 457 -11.72 25.60 26.77
C ASN A 457 -12.04 27.11 26.60
N ASP A 458 -11.35 27.85 25.72
CA ASP A 458 -11.53 29.31 25.52
C ASP A 458 -12.02 29.61 24.09
N ILE A 459 -13.20 29.07 23.76
CA ILE A 459 -13.77 29.14 22.42
C ILE A 459 -14.52 30.46 22.20
N SER A 460 -14.40 31.02 21.00
CA SER A 460 -15.19 32.16 20.53
C SER A 460 -15.35 32.12 19.02
N MET A 461 -16.43 32.74 18.53
CA MET A 461 -16.72 32.81 17.11
C MET A 461 -16.21 34.10 16.48
N PHE A 462 -15.59 33.99 15.30
CA PHE A 462 -15.05 35.10 14.54
C PHE A 462 -15.53 35.10 13.09
N ILE A 463 -15.66 36.30 12.52
CA ILE A 463 -15.97 36.52 11.11
C ILE A 463 -14.93 37.45 10.46
N SER A 464 -14.57 37.18 9.20
CA SER A 464 -13.90 38.15 8.33
C SER A 464 -14.77 38.53 7.13
N SER A 465 -14.88 39.84 6.88
CA SER A 465 -15.63 40.35 5.72
C SER A 465 -14.75 40.68 4.51
N ASP A 466 -13.42 40.56 4.64
CA ASP A 466 -12.43 41.04 3.67
C ASP A 466 -11.32 40.01 3.39
N ALA A 467 -11.71 38.73 3.39
CA ALA A 467 -10.83 37.58 3.07
C ALA A 467 -9.66 37.39 4.04
N GLY A 468 -9.89 37.63 5.34
CA GLY A 468 -8.91 37.37 6.39
C GLY A 468 -7.92 38.50 6.65
N ASN A 469 -8.14 39.70 6.10
CA ASN A 469 -7.33 40.88 6.41
C ASN A 469 -7.74 41.52 7.75
N THR A 470 -9.04 41.57 8.06
CA THR A 470 -9.58 41.97 9.37
C THR A 470 -10.56 40.93 9.91
N TRP A 471 -10.47 40.69 11.21
CA TRP A 471 -11.30 39.74 11.96
C TRP A 471 -12.12 40.46 13.02
N ARG A 472 -13.25 39.87 13.40
CA ARG A 472 -14.21 40.40 14.38
C ARG A 472 -14.79 39.23 15.18
N GLN A 473 -14.73 39.30 16.50
CA GLN A 473 -15.49 38.40 17.37
C GLN A 473 -16.98 38.68 17.20
N ILE A 474 -17.83 37.65 17.24
CA ILE A 474 -19.30 37.77 17.08
C ILE A 474 -20.11 37.07 18.19
N PHE A 475 -19.61 35.96 18.75
CA PHE A 475 -20.23 35.23 19.87
C PHE A 475 -19.15 34.66 20.80
N GLU A 476 -19.48 34.48 22.08
CA GLU A 476 -18.64 33.83 23.12
C GLU A 476 -18.92 32.30 23.22
N GLU A 477 -19.81 31.77 22.38
CA GLU A 477 -20.28 30.38 22.39
C GLU A 477 -20.46 29.87 20.95
N GLU A 478 -20.34 28.56 20.72
CA GLU A 478 -20.62 27.89 19.44
C GLU A 478 -22.04 28.18 18.92
N HIS A 479 -22.14 28.54 17.64
CA HIS A 479 -23.41 28.67 16.91
C HIS A 479 -23.23 28.08 15.50
N SER A 480 -24.16 27.24 15.06
CA SER A 480 -24.26 26.79 13.68
C SER A 480 -24.62 27.98 12.78
N VAL A 481 -23.84 28.24 11.72
CA VAL A 481 -24.01 29.42 10.85
C VAL A 481 -24.33 29.06 9.39
N LEU A 482 -25.43 29.62 8.89
CA LEU A 482 -25.93 29.44 7.52
C LEU A 482 -25.89 30.75 6.73
N TYR A 483 -25.50 30.66 5.45
CA TYR A 483 -25.55 31.75 4.48
C TYR A 483 -26.79 31.60 3.60
N LEU A 484 -27.52 32.69 3.39
CA LEU A 484 -28.61 32.78 2.42
C LEU A 484 -28.36 33.95 1.45
N ASP A 485 -29.01 33.97 0.28
CA ASP A 485 -28.98 35.10 -0.67
C ASP A 485 -27.54 35.53 -1.06
N GLN A 486 -26.69 34.58 -1.47
CA GLN A 486 -25.24 34.77 -1.74
C GLN A 486 -24.45 35.42 -0.57
N GLY A 487 -24.77 35.05 0.67
CA GLY A 487 -24.23 35.70 1.88
C GLY A 487 -24.84 37.08 2.17
N GLY A 488 -25.98 37.38 1.55
CA GLY A 488 -26.79 38.57 1.79
C GLY A 488 -27.60 38.51 3.09
N VAL A 489 -27.77 37.32 3.67
CA VAL A 489 -28.21 37.13 5.06
C VAL A 489 -27.31 36.08 5.71
N LEU A 490 -26.95 36.33 6.96
CA LEU A 490 -26.22 35.41 7.82
C LEU A 490 -27.16 35.01 8.95
N VAL A 491 -27.41 33.71 9.10
CA VAL A 491 -28.22 33.13 10.19
C VAL A 491 -27.29 32.42 11.15
N ALA A 492 -27.41 32.69 12.45
CA ALA A 492 -26.71 31.96 13.50
C ALA A 492 -27.71 31.40 14.52
N ILE A 493 -27.57 30.12 14.84
CA ILE A 493 -28.41 29.36 15.78
C ILE A 493 -27.45 28.74 16.80
N LYS A 494 -27.70 28.92 18.11
CA LYS A 494 -26.81 28.41 19.16
C LYS A 494 -26.85 26.87 19.15
N HIS A 495 -25.69 26.22 19.24
CA HIS A 495 -25.64 24.79 19.53
C HIS A 495 -25.79 24.56 21.04
N THR A 496 -26.74 23.70 21.44
CA THR A 496 -27.06 23.42 22.86
C THR A 496 -28.15 22.33 22.97
N SER A 497 -27.97 21.44 23.95
CA SER A 497 -28.99 20.47 24.42
C SER A 497 -30.25 21.11 25.04
N LEU A 498 -30.30 22.44 25.23
CA LEU A 498 -31.45 23.14 25.79
C LEU A 498 -32.42 23.64 24.68
N PRO A 499 -33.75 23.45 24.82
CA PRO A 499 -34.68 23.77 23.75
C PRO A 499 -34.78 25.28 23.48
N ILE A 500 -34.51 25.68 22.25
CA ILE A 500 -34.47 27.07 21.79
C ILE A 500 -35.71 27.45 20.97
N ARG A 501 -36.01 28.74 20.92
CA ARG A 501 -37.08 29.31 20.05
C ARG A 501 -36.62 30.51 19.22
N HIS A 502 -35.35 30.89 19.38
CA HIS A 502 -34.78 32.12 18.85
C HIS A 502 -33.56 31.84 17.99
N LEU A 503 -33.37 32.67 16.97
CA LEU A 503 -32.20 32.69 16.09
C LEU A 503 -31.70 34.12 15.92
N TRP A 504 -30.47 34.28 15.44
CA TRP A 504 -29.84 35.56 15.15
C TRP A 504 -29.71 35.77 13.63
N LEU A 505 -30.05 36.97 13.16
CA LEU A 505 -29.85 37.39 11.77
C LEU A 505 -28.95 38.61 11.68
N SER A 506 -27.99 38.58 10.76
CA SER A 506 -27.23 39.75 10.29
C SER A 506 -27.48 40.00 8.81
N PHE A 507 -27.56 41.29 8.44
CA PHE A 507 -27.77 41.78 7.07
C PHE A 507 -26.60 42.65 6.57
N ASP A 508 -25.54 42.79 7.37
CA ASP A 508 -24.48 43.79 7.21
C ASP A 508 -23.06 43.22 7.36
N GLU A 509 -22.88 41.94 6.98
CA GLU A 509 -21.60 41.23 7.03
C GLU A 509 -21.14 40.96 8.48
N GLY A 510 -22.07 40.56 9.36
CA GLY A 510 -21.79 40.13 10.74
C GLY A 510 -21.54 41.27 11.73
N ARG A 511 -21.85 42.52 11.37
CA ARG A 511 -21.55 43.72 12.19
C ARG A 511 -22.65 44.06 13.19
N SER A 512 -23.90 43.78 12.84
CA SER A 512 -25.02 43.81 13.76
C SER A 512 -25.87 42.56 13.62
N TRP A 513 -26.22 41.98 14.77
CA TRP A 513 -27.05 40.80 14.89
C TRP A 513 -28.38 41.16 15.54
N SER A 514 -29.45 40.54 15.06
CA SER A 514 -30.83 40.83 15.49
C SER A 514 -31.57 39.53 15.78
N LYS A 515 -32.19 39.44 16.96
CA LYS A 515 -32.80 38.20 17.49
C LYS A 515 -34.26 38.08 17.05
N TYR A 516 -34.62 36.96 16.44
CA TYR A 516 -35.99 36.67 15.98
C TYR A 516 -36.48 35.36 16.61
N SER A 517 -37.80 35.24 16.82
CA SER A 517 -38.42 33.96 17.20
C SER A 517 -38.82 33.22 15.92
N PHE A 518 -38.32 32.00 15.72
CA PHE A 518 -38.72 31.16 14.58
C PHE A 518 -39.91 30.25 14.92
N THR A 519 -40.09 29.94 16.20
CA THR A 519 -41.20 29.17 16.76
C THR A 519 -41.81 29.90 17.97
N SER A 520 -43.06 29.56 18.30
CA SER A 520 -43.76 29.99 19.51
C SER A 520 -43.51 29.09 20.72
N ILE A 521 -43.14 27.82 20.49
CA ILE A 521 -42.85 26.81 21.51
C ILE A 521 -41.37 26.43 21.36
N PRO A 522 -40.56 26.39 22.44
CA PRO A 522 -39.18 25.91 22.38
C PRO A 522 -39.06 24.53 21.73
N LEU A 523 -38.00 24.35 20.95
CA LEU A 523 -37.69 23.16 20.17
C LEU A 523 -36.22 22.80 20.44
N PHE A 524 -35.92 21.53 20.67
CA PHE A 524 -34.55 21.02 20.55
C PHE A 524 -34.21 21.05 19.06
N VAL A 525 -33.06 21.60 18.68
CA VAL A 525 -32.75 21.90 17.26
C VAL A 525 -31.64 20.98 16.76
N ASP A 526 -32.10 19.83 16.30
CA ASP A 526 -31.32 18.74 15.76
C ASP A 526 -30.70 19.12 14.39
N GLY A 527 -31.26 20.11 13.66
CA GLY A 527 -30.54 20.69 12.52
C GLY A 527 -31.23 21.77 11.70
N VAL A 528 -30.46 22.34 10.76
CA VAL A 528 -30.84 23.52 9.97
C VAL A 528 -30.38 23.39 8.51
N LEU A 529 -31.33 23.51 7.56
CA LEU A 529 -31.09 23.35 6.13
C LEU A 529 -31.47 24.61 5.34
N GLY A 530 -30.63 25.03 4.41
CA GLY A 530 -30.95 26.05 3.40
C GLY A 530 -31.47 25.43 2.09
N GLU A 531 -32.38 26.12 1.39
CA GLU A 531 -32.82 25.68 0.06
C GLU A 531 -31.66 25.74 -0.97
N PRO A 532 -31.50 24.72 -1.85
CA PRO A 532 -30.44 24.69 -2.86
C PRO A 532 -30.56 25.83 -3.88
N GLY A 533 -29.56 26.70 -3.90
CA GLY A 533 -29.37 27.69 -4.96
C GLY A 533 -28.81 29.01 -4.45
N GLU A 534 -28.29 29.81 -5.37
CA GLU A 534 -27.61 31.06 -5.00
C GLU A 534 -28.57 32.20 -4.62
N GLU A 535 -29.80 32.20 -5.15
CA GLU A 535 -30.83 33.24 -4.88
C GLU A 535 -31.90 32.79 -3.85
N THR A 536 -31.60 31.82 -2.98
CA THR A 536 -32.57 31.27 -2.02
C THR A 536 -32.62 32.03 -0.69
N LEU A 537 -33.82 32.07 -0.10
CA LEU A 537 -34.15 32.74 1.18
C LEU A 537 -35.06 31.87 2.07
N ILE A 538 -35.25 30.60 1.71
CA ILE A 538 -35.99 29.61 2.49
C ILE A 538 -34.99 28.79 3.31
N MET A 539 -35.30 28.65 4.60
CA MET A 539 -34.56 27.83 5.54
C MET A 539 -35.54 26.91 6.27
N THR A 540 -35.14 25.68 6.57
CA THR A 540 -35.93 24.72 7.33
C THR A 540 -35.13 24.32 8.56
N VAL A 541 -35.65 24.65 9.74
CA VAL A 541 -35.18 24.07 11.00
C VAL A 541 -35.92 22.75 11.20
N PHE A 542 -35.22 21.68 11.54
CA PHE A 542 -35.82 20.45 12.05
C PHE A 542 -35.41 20.25 13.51
N GLY A 543 -36.20 19.48 14.25
CA GLY A 543 -36.13 19.43 15.71
C GLY A 543 -37.26 18.62 16.34
N HIS A 544 -37.15 18.32 17.63
CA HIS A 544 -38.27 17.76 18.41
C HIS A 544 -38.67 18.65 19.60
N PHE A 545 -39.91 18.54 20.08
CA PHE A 545 -40.38 19.27 21.29
C PHE A 545 -39.89 18.60 22.60
N SER A 546 -39.43 17.36 22.50
CA SER A 546 -38.91 16.47 23.54
C SER A 546 -38.45 15.18 22.85
N HIS A 547 -37.46 14.47 23.38
CA HIS A 547 -36.95 13.19 22.87
C HIS A 547 -38.04 12.10 22.69
N ARG A 548 -39.23 12.26 23.29
CA ARG A 548 -40.40 11.36 23.12
C ARG A 548 -41.51 11.93 22.22
N SER A 549 -41.23 12.95 21.40
CA SER A 549 -42.22 13.65 20.56
C SER A 549 -42.01 13.45 19.06
N GLU A 550 -43.05 13.67 18.26
CA GLU A 550 -42.94 13.60 16.80
C GLU A 550 -42.03 14.72 16.26
N TRP A 551 -41.18 14.38 15.27
CA TRP A 551 -40.35 15.32 14.50
C TRP A 551 -41.13 16.54 13.99
N GLN A 552 -40.57 17.72 14.21
CA GLN A 552 -41.12 19.00 13.78
C GLN A 552 -40.25 19.64 12.71
N LEU A 553 -40.88 20.27 11.71
CA LEU A 553 -40.20 21.05 10.69
C LEU A 553 -40.74 22.47 10.66
N VAL A 554 -39.86 23.44 10.92
CA VAL A 554 -40.16 24.88 10.90
C VAL A 554 -39.51 25.52 9.69
N LYS A 555 -40.29 25.61 8.61
CA LYS A 555 -39.95 26.41 7.43
C LYS A 555 -40.02 27.91 7.77
N VAL A 556 -38.95 28.63 7.47
CA VAL A 556 -38.85 30.09 7.55
C VAL A 556 -38.60 30.65 6.14
N ASP A 557 -39.40 31.63 5.71
CA ASP A 557 -39.24 32.33 4.42
C ASP A 557 -38.88 33.81 4.64
N TYR A 558 -37.61 34.13 4.45
CA TYR A 558 -37.06 35.47 4.65
C TYR A 558 -37.33 36.44 3.49
N LYS A 559 -37.96 35.99 2.40
CA LYS A 559 -38.34 36.85 1.26
C LYS A 559 -39.23 38.02 1.67
N SER A 560 -40.05 37.84 2.70
CA SER A 560 -40.91 38.87 3.30
C SER A 560 -40.16 40.01 3.99
N ILE A 561 -38.85 39.86 4.27
CA ILE A 561 -38.00 40.91 4.85
C ILE A 561 -37.50 41.90 3.78
N PHE A 562 -37.66 41.59 2.49
CA PHE A 562 -37.08 42.37 1.39
C PHE A 562 -38.12 42.87 0.39
N ASP A 563 -38.40 44.18 0.42
CA ASP A 563 -39.35 44.83 -0.50
C ASP A 563 -38.94 44.74 -1.99
N ARG A 564 -37.65 44.49 -2.28
CA ARG A 564 -37.10 44.50 -3.64
C ARG A 564 -35.78 43.72 -3.77
N ARG A 565 -35.45 43.38 -5.02
CA ARG A 565 -34.09 42.99 -5.44
C ARG A 565 -33.17 44.22 -5.53
N CYS A 566 -31.87 44.00 -5.36
CA CYS A 566 -30.84 45.02 -5.48
C CYS A 566 -30.64 45.47 -6.93
N ALA A 567 -30.48 46.79 -7.13
CA ALA A 567 -30.01 47.38 -8.38
C ALA A 567 -28.47 47.47 -8.37
N GLU A 568 -27.85 47.76 -9.51
CA GLU A 568 -26.39 47.90 -9.59
C GLU A 568 -25.85 48.99 -8.64
N ASP A 569 -26.60 50.08 -8.45
CA ASP A 569 -26.28 51.16 -7.50
C ASP A 569 -26.35 50.76 -6.01
N ASP A 570 -26.95 49.63 -5.65
CA ASP A 570 -26.95 49.13 -4.26
C ASP A 570 -25.63 48.44 -3.89
N TYR A 571 -24.79 48.14 -4.88
CA TYR A 571 -23.47 47.53 -4.68
C TYR A 571 -22.36 48.59 -4.56
N ARG A 572 -21.25 48.19 -3.94
CA ARG A 572 -19.96 48.89 -3.89
C ARG A 572 -18.87 47.96 -4.43
N PRO A 573 -17.89 48.45 -5.20
CA PRO A 573 -16.71 47.66 -5.51
C PRO A 573 -15.91 47.45 -4.22
N TRP A 574 -15.47 46.21 -3.99
CA TRP A 574 -14.47 45.85 -3.01
C TRP A 574 -13.29 45.19 -3.74
N GLN A 575 -12.09 45.70 -3.51
CA GLN A 575 -10.87 45.20 -4.13
C GLN A 575 -10.17 44.24 -3.17
N LEU A 576 -9.89 43.03 -3.65
CA LEU A 576 -9.14 42.05 -2.88
C LEU A 576 -7.69 42.53 -2.72
N HIS A 577 -7.16 42.42 -1.51
CA HIS A 577 -5.77 42.72 -1.18
C HIS A 577 -5.24 41.76 -0.10
N SER A 578 -3.91 41.72 0.05
CA SER A 578 -3.25 41.12 1.21
C SER A 578 -2.34 42.18 1.82
N GLN A 579 -2.63 42.59 3.07
CA GLN A 579 -1.90 43.67 3.78
C GLN A 579 -1.76 45.00 3.00
N GLY A 580 -2.70 45.26 2.07
CA GLY A 580 -2.69 46.43 1.18
C GLY A 580 -2.14 46.18 -0.24
N GLU A 581 -1.46 45.06 -0.49
CA GLU A 581 -1.06 44.68 -1.85
C GLU A 581 -2.25 44.13 -2.64
N ALA A 582 -2.65 44.84 -3.70
CA ALA A 582 -3.86 44.57 -4.45
C ALA A 582 -3.66 43.68 -5.71
N CYS A 583 -2.47 43.13 -5.90
CA CYS A 583 -2.18 42.16 -6.97
C CYS A 583 -1.90 40.79 -6.36
N ILE A 584 -2.84 39.86 -6.50
CA ILE A 584 -2.74 38.51 -5.93
C ILE A 584 -2.83 37.49 -7.07
N MET A 585 -1.93 36.50 -7.06
CA MET A 585 -1.79 35.52 -8.15
C MET A 585 -1.71 36.19 -9.53
N GLY A 586 -0.98 37.32 -9.62
CA GLY A 586 -0.77 38.06 -10.86
C GLY A 586 -2.01 38.78 -11.42
N ALA A 587 -3.07 38.98 -10.62
CA ALA A 587 -4.26 39.73 -11.02
C ALA A 587 -4.78 40.65 -9.90
N LYS A 588 -5.39 41.77 -10.30
CA LYS A 588 -6.24 42.59 -9.43
C LYS A 588 -7.67 42.08 -9.57
N ARG A 589 -8.27 41.63 -8.45
CA ARG A 589 -9.66 41.13 -8.42
C ARG A 589 -10.55 42.14 -7.70
N VAL A 590 -11.63 42.57 -8.33
CA VAL A 590 -12.62 43.52 -7.78
C VAL A 590 -14.00 42.85 -7.80
N TYR A 591 -14.57 42.65 -6.62
CA TYR A 591 -15.88 42.03 -6.41
C TYR A 591 -16.94 43.10 -6.10
N LYS A 592 -18.22 42.78 -6.29
CA LYS A 592 -19.33 43.66 -5.88
C LYS A 592 -19.90 43.20 -4.53
N LYS A 593 -19.76 44.01 -3.49
CA LYS A 593 -20.39 43.78 -2.18
C LYS A 593 -21.62 44.67 -2.02
N ARG A 594 -22.68 44.20 -1.36
CA ARG A 594 -23.85 45.03 -1.02
C ARG A 594 -23.41 46.20 -0.12
N LYS A 595 -24.07 47.36 -0.23
CA LYS A 595 -23.91 48.45 0.74
C LYS A 595 -24.70 48.08 2.01
N SER A 596 -24.09 48.20 3.19
CA SER A 596 -24.72 47.84 4.48
C SER A 596 -26.01 48.63 4.77
N GLU A 597 -26.14 49.83 4.22
CA GLU A 597 -27.36 50.65 4.25
C GLU A 597 -28.53 50.12 3.40
N LYS A 598 -28.30 49.11 2.55
CA LYS A 598 -29.27 48.63 1.55
C LYS A 598 -29.74 47.22 1.87
N LYS A 599 -30.91 47.13 2.50
CA LYS A 599 -31.68 45.88 2.62
C LYS A 599 -32.41 45.61 1.31
N CYS A 600 -31.87 44.70 0.51
CA CYS A 600 -32.46 44.20 -0.72
C CYS A 600 -31.96 42.77 -0.97
N MET A 601 -32.79 41.92 -1.60
CA MET A 601 -32.35 40.60 -2.04
C MET A 601 -31.24 40.77 -3.07
N GLN A 602 -30.16 40.01 -2.94
CA GLN A 602 -29.14 39.97 -3.97
C GLN A 602 -29.73 39.45 -5.29
N GLY A 603 -29.16 39.90 -6.39
CA GLY A 603 -29.50 39.42 -7.71
C GLY A 603 -28.24 39.08 -8.49
N ARG A 604 -28.42 38.73 -9.75
CA ARG A 604 -27.41 38.43 -10.78
C ARG A 604 -26.10 39.24 -10.77
N TYR A 605 -26.04 40.41 -10.13
CA TYR A 605 -24.85 41.26 -10.01
C TYR A 605 -23.96 40.97 -8.78
N ALA A 606 -24.39 40.17 -7.81
CA ALA A 606 -23.62 39.89 -6.60
C ALA A 606 -22.32 39.11 -6.90
N GLY A 607 -22.41 37.97 -7.58
CA GLY A 607 -21.24 37.23 -8.09
C GLY A 607 -20.43 37.93 -9.20
N ALA A 608 -20.67 39.20 -9.53
CA ALA A 608 -19.97 39.90 -10.60
C ALA A 608 -18.57 40.38 -10.15
N MET A 609 -17.53 39.65 -10.56
CA MET A 609 -16.13 39.95 -10.31
C MET A 609 -15.42 40.42 -11.60
N ALA A 610 -14.63 41.48 -11.50
CA ALA A 610 -13.74 41.97 -12.55
C ALA A 610 -12.28 41.60 -12.20
N SER A 611 -11.54 41.12 -13.20
CA SER A 611 -10.14 40.68 -13.05
C SER A 611 -9.26 41.36 -14.10
N GLU A 612 -8.24 42.08 -13.64
CA GLU A 612 -7.24 42.74 -14.49
C GLU A 612 -5.86 42.10 -14.26
N PRO A 613 -5.13 41.67 -15.30
CA PRO A 613 -3.81 41.07 -15.13
C PRO A 613 -2.76 42.11 -14.71
N CYS A 614 -1.82 41.67 -13.88
CA CYS A 614 -0.68 42.48 -13.44
C CYS A 614 0.55 42.31 -14.35
N VAL A 615 1.51 43.22 -14.19
CA VAL A 615 2.92 43.02 -14.56
C VAL A 615 3.53 42.05 -13.54
N CYS A 616 4.32 41.06 -13.96
CA CYS A 616 4.97 40.12 -13.04
C CYS A 616 6.05 40.80 -12.20
N THR A 617 6.04 40.46 -10.92
CA THR A 617 7.00 40.82 -9.88
C THR A 617 7.81 39.58 -9.47
N GLU A 618 8.73 39.72 -8.51
CA GLU A 618 9.38 38.54 -7.90
C GLU A 618 8.40 37.73 -7.03
N ALA A 619 7.30 38.32 -6.56
CA ALA A 619 6.27 37.63 -5.77
C ALA A 619 5.47 36.60 -6.59
N ASP A 620 5.47 36.70 -7.93
CA ASP A 620 4.77 35.78 -8.83
C ASP A 620 5.56 34.49 -9.15
N PHE A 621 6.78 34.34 -8.59
CA PHE A 621 7.69 33.22 -8.84
C PHE A 621 8.08 32.50 -7.54
N ASP A 622 7.84 31.19 -7.49
CA ASP A 622 8.31 30.27 -6.45
C ASP A 622 9.73 29.75 -6.78
N CYS A 623 10.40 29.12 -5.83
CA CYS A 623 11.63 28.38 -6.10
C CYS A 623 11.34 27.09 -6.88
N ASP A 624 12.26 26.70 -7.76
CA ASP A 624 12.12 25.48 -8.55
C ASP A 624 12.64 24.24 -7.81
N TYR A 625 12.37 23.03 -8.30
CA TYR A 625 12.81 21.79 -7.66
C TYR A 625 14.33 21.76 -7.46
N GLY A 626 14.75 21.52 -6.21
CA GLY A 626 16.16 21.56 -5.83
C GLY A 626 16.71 22.96 -5.55
N PHE A 627 15.85 23.98 -5.46
CA PHE A 627 16.21 25.32 -5.00
C PHE A 627 15.41 25.67 -3.75
N GLU A 628 16.10 26.25 -2.77
CA GLU A 628 15.54 26.66 -1.48
C GLU A 628 15.62 28.18 -1.36
N ARG A 629 14.61 28.81 -0.73
CA ARG A 629 14.61 30.27 -0.51
C ARG A 629 15.58 30.60 0.62
N HIS A 630 16.60 31.40 0.32
CA HIS A 630 17.53 31.90 1.33
C HIS A 630 16.99 33.15 2.04
N SER A 631 17.61 33.54 3.17
CA SER A 631 17.22 34.69 4.01
C SER A 631 17.21 36.05 3.30
N ASN A 632 17.83 36.15 2.12
CA ASN A 632 17.81 37.33 1.24
C ASN A 632 16.66 37.32 0.23
N GLY A 633 15.69 36.41 0.38
CA GLY A 633 14.52 36.23 -0.48
C GLY A 633 14.77 35.45 -1.78
N ARG A 634 16.03 35.17 -2.13
CA ARG A 634 16.40 34.57 -3.41
C ARG A 634 16.46 33.05 -3.34
N CYS A 635 15.98 32.40 -4.40
CA CYS A 635 16.15 30.96 -4.59
C CYS A 635 17.60 30.63 -4.93
N LEU A 636 18.22 29.72 -4.16
CA LEU A 636 19.57 29.22 -4.36
C LEU A 636 19.54 27.68 -4.44
N PRO A 637 20.49 27.02 -5.13
CA PRO A 637 20.53 25.55 -5.16
C PRO A 637 20.66 24.97 -3.76
N ALA A 638 19.79 24.02 -3.44
CA ALA A 638 19.85 23.25 -2.22
C ALA A 638 21.14 22.40 -2.17
N PHE A 639 21.65 22.11 -0.98
CA PHE A 639 22.95 21.44 -0.84
C PHE A 639 23.03 20.01 -1.43
N TRP A 640 21.88 19.36 -1.66
CA TRP A 640 21.76 18.08 -2.36
C TRP A 640 21.59 18.19 -3.87
N PHE A 641 21.25 19.37 -4.38
CA PHE A 641 20.89 19.57 -5.78
C PHE A 641 22.03 20.19 -6.57
N ASN A 642 22.33 19.61 -7.74
CA ASN A 642 23.28 20.18 -8.67
C ASN A 642 22.53 20.70 -9.90
N PRO A 643 22.47 22.03 -10.15
CA PRO A 643 21.84 22.60 -11.35
C PRO A 643 22.46 22.14 -12.68
N SER A 644 23.66 21.54 -12.64
CA SER A 644 24.31 20.92 -13.80
C SER A 644 23.76 19.51 -14.11
N SER A 645 22.91 18.94 -13.24
CA SER A 645 22.24 17.67 -13.51
C SER A 645 21.05 17.89 -14.45
N LEU A 646 21.15 17.31 -15.64
CA LEU A 646 20.13 17.41 -16.67
C LEU A 646 18.87 16.61 -16.27
N SER A 647 17.69 17.03 -16.73
CA SER A 647 16.44 16.26 -16.52
C SER A 647 16.53 14.87 -17.15
N LYS A 648 15.77 13.89 -16.61
CA LYS A 648 15.69 12.52 -17.16
C LYS A 648 15.15 12.53 -18.60
N ASP A 649 14.17 13.38 -18.88
CA ASP A 649 13.44 13.50 -20.17
C ASP A 649 14.25 14.27 -21.26
N CYS A 650 15.55 13.99 -21.45
CA CYS A 650 16.45 14.85 -22.24
C CYS A 650 17.33 14.06 -23.24
N SER A 651 16.73 13.58 -24.33
CA SER A 651 17.43 12.89 -25.44
C SER A 651 18.18 13.86 -26.37
N PHE A 652 19.24 13.35 -27.02
CA PHE A 652 20.14 14.14 -27.86
C PHE A 652 19.41 14.84 -29.02
N GLY A 653 19.58 16.17 -29.12
CA GLY A 653 18.94 16.99 -30.16
C GLY A 653 17.53 17.48 -29.82
N GLN A 654 16.92 17.02 -28.72
CA GLN A 654 15.76 17.71 -28.14
C GLN A 654 16.21 18.99 -27.41
N SER A 655 15.26 19.86 -27.07
CA SER A 655 15.48 21.04 -26.22
C SER A 655 14.74 20.89 -24.90
N TYR A 656 15.47 21.00 -23.78
CA TYR A 656 14.87 21.10 -22.44
C TYR A 656 14.79 22.57 -22.01
N LEU A 657 13.91 22.87 -21.06
CA LEU A 657 13.90 24.17 -20.39
C LEU A 657 14.89 24.12 -19.23
N ASN A 658 16.00 24.87 -19.34
CA ASN A 658 16.97 25.00 -18.28
C ASN A 658 16.47 26.02 -17.24
N SER A 659 16.31 25.59 -15.99
CA SER A 659 15.77 26.41 -14.92
C SER A 659 16.72 27.52 -14.49
N THR A 660 16.16 28.69 -14.14
CA THR A 660 16.89 29.77 -13.47
C THR A 660 16.89 29.62 -11.95
N GLY A 661 16.36 28.52 -11.41
CA GLY A 661 16.11 28.31 -9.98
C GLY A 661 14.77 28.85 -9.48
N TYR A 662 13.94 29.35 -10.40
CA TYR A 662 12.63 29.93 -10.14
C TYR A 662 11.61 29.32 -11.10
N ARG A 663 10.38 29.11 -10.63
CA ARG A 663 9.23 28.69 -11.43
C ARG A 663 8.08 29.66 -11.20
N LYS A 664 7.32 30.00 -12.25
CA LYS A 664 6.12 30.83 -12.08
C LYS A 664 5.08 30.02 -11.30
N VAL A 665 4.43 30.63 -10.30
CA VAL A 665 3.35 29.97 -9.55
C VAL A 665 2.24 29.53 -10.51
N VAL A 666 1.72 28.31 -10.37
CA VAL A 666 0.65 27.80 -11.26
C VAL A 666 -0.62 28.65 -11.07
N SER A 667 -1.44 28.75 -12.12
CA SER A 667 -2.64 29.62 -12.19
C SER A 667 -2.40 31.14 -12.11
N ASN A 668 -1.17 31.58 -11.84
CA ASN A 668 -0.86 33.01 -11.75
C ASN A 668 -1.02 33.71 -13.11
N ASN A 669 -1.78 34.81 -13.16
CA ASN A 669 -2.15 35.50 -14.40
C ASN A 669 -1.25 36.70 -14.78
N CYS A 670 -0.08 36.85 -14.14
CA CYS A 670 0.82 37.97 -14.43
C CYS A 670 1.37 37.88 -15.87
N THR A 671 1.55 39.03 -16.51
CA THR A 671 1.91 39.17 -17.92
C THR A 671 3.37 39.54 -18.10
N ASP A 672 3.74 40.82 -18.01
CA ASP A 672 5.06 41.32 -18.39
C ASP A 672 6.03 41.46 -17.20
N GLY A 673 6.99 42.38 -17.22
CA GLY A 673 7.87 42.66 -16.07
C GLY A 673 9.02 41.66 -15.94
N VAL A 674 9.25 41.12 -14.73
CA VAL A 674 10.41 40.23 -14.49
C VAL A 674 10.29 38.84 -15.12
N ARG A 675 9.20 38.56 -15.85
CA ARG A 675 8.92 37.24 -16.47
C ARG A 675 10.14 36.68 -17.21
N GLU A 676 10.72 37.43 -18.15
CA GLU A 676 11.83 36.98 -18.99
C GLU A 676 13.16 36.73 -18.23
N LYS A 677 13.27 37.24 -17.00
CA LYS A 677 14.41 37.02 -16.09
C LYS A 677 14.32 35.66 -15.40
N TYR A 678 13.11 35.24 -15.03
CA TYR A 678 12.83 34.07 -14.19
C TYR A 678 12.12 32.91 -14.91
N THR A 679 11.72 33.07 -16.17
CA THR A 679 11.33 31.92 -17.02
C THR A 679 12.55 31.10 -17.41
N ALA A 680 12.46 29.79 -17.20
CA ALA A 680 13.41 28.79 -17.69
C ALA A 680 13.66 28.94 -19.22
N LYS A 681 14.91 28.74 -19.65
CA LYS A 681 15.36 29.06 -21.01
C LYS A 681 15.59 27.79 -21.84
N PRO A 682 15.13 27.73 -23.10
CA PRO A 682 15.33 26.54 -23.94
C PRO A 682 16.82 26.34 -24.25
N GLN A 683 17.32 25.15 -23.92
CA GLN A 683 18.69 24.72 -24.17
C GLN A 683 18.68 23.34 -24.82
N GLN A 684 19.59 23.09 -25.78
CA GLN A 684 19.70 21.78 -26.42
C GLN A 684 20.23 20.74 -25.42
N CYS A 685 19.61 19.55 -25.42
CA CYS A 685 20.08 18.39 -24.67
C CYS A 685 21.42 17.90 -25.25
N PRO A 686 22.52 17.92 -24.47
CA PRO A 686 23.82 17.40 -24.92
C PRO A 686 23.88 15.86 -24.93
N GLY A 687 22.76 15.19 -24.60
CA GLY A 687 22.66 13.76 -24.35
C GLY A 687 22.99 13.39 -22.91
N LYS A 688 22.71 12.12 -22.54
CA LYS A 688 23.03 11.53 -21.23
C LYS A 688 23.79 10.22 -21.38
N ALA A 689 24.83 10.06 -20.56
CA ALA A 689 25.41 8.76 -20.28
C ALA A 689 24.36 7.86 -19.58
N PRO A 690 24.37 6.53 -19.80
CA PRO A 690 23.50 5.61 -19.08
C PRO A 690 23.84 5.62 -17.57
N ARG A 691 22.82 5.61 -16.71
CA ARG A 691 22.91 5.46 -15.25
C ARG A 691 21.68 4.79 -14.65
N GLY A 692 21.91 4.04 -13.57
CA GLY A 692 20.87 3.32 -12.83
C GLY A 692 20.21 2.25 -13.69
N LEU A 693 21.02 1.51 -14.45
CA LEU A 693 20.61 0.28 -15.11
C LEU A 693 20.17 -0.75 -14.05
N ARG A 694 19.07 -1.46 -14.33
CA ARG A 694 18.54 -2.56 -13.53
C ARG A 694 18.12 -3.70 -14.45
N VAL A 695 18.27 -4.94 -13.97
CA VAL A 695 17.75 -6.15 -14.62
C VAL A 695 16.83 -6.82 -13.63
N VAL A 696 15.62 -7.15 -14.05
CA VAL A 696 14.63 -7.91 -13.27
C VAL A 696 14.01 -8.97 -14.16
N THR A 697 13.44 -10.01 -13.56
CA THR A 697 12.56 -10.97 -14.24
C THR A 697 11.14 -10.39 -14.38
N SER A 698 10.35 -10.89 -15.33
CA SER A 698 8.98 -10.41 -15.60
C SER A 698 7.99 -10.62 -14.44
N ASP A 699 8.25 -11.65 -13.64
CA ASP A 699 7.52 -12.08 -12.45
C ASP A 699 8.18 -11.59 -11.14
N GLY A 700 9.39 -11.01 -11.22
CA GLY A 700 10.13 -10.49 -10.08
C GLY A 700 10.87 -11.54 -9.24
N THR A 701 10.77 -12.84 -9.57
CA THR A 701 11.45 -13.90 -8.81
C THR A 701 12.92 -14.05 -9.21
N LEU A 702 13.74 -14.53 -8.26
CA LEU A 702 15.17 -14.83 -8.49
C LEU A 702 15.42 -16.33 -8.76
N THR A 703 14.37 -17.07 -9.08
CA THR A 703 14.35 -18.54 -9.13
C THR A 703 13.67 -19.02 -10.41
N ALA A 704 14.26 -19.97 -11.12
CA ALA A 704 13.69 -20.56 -12.32
C ALA A 704 13.84 -22.08 -12.33
N GLU A 705 12.94 -22.76 -13.01
CA GLU A 705 13.06 -24.18 -13.29
C GLU A 705 13.88 -24.42 -14.57
N GLN A 706 14.71 -25.46 -14.54
CA GLN A 706 15.45 -25.96 -15.71
C GLN A 706 14.50 -26.20 -16.91
N GLY A 707 14.86 -25.70 -18.09
CA GLY A 707 14.08 -25.87 -19.32
C GLY A 707 12.88 -24.92 -19.50
N HIS A 708 12.53 -24.08 -18.52
CA HIS A 708 11.46 -23.08 -18.65
C HIS A 708 11.95 -21.73 -19.23
N ASN A 709 11.02 -20.95 -19.81
CA ASN A 709 11.30 -19.63 -20.37
C ASN A 709 11.36 -18.56 -19.28
N VAL A 710 12.56 -18.06 -18.97
CA VAL A 710 12.77 -16.88 -18.12
C VAL A 710 12.70 -15.63 -18.99
N THR A 711 11.91 -14.64 -18.60
CA THR A 711 11.81 -13.36 -19.32
C THR A 711 12.45 -12.24 -18.52
N PHE A 712 13.50 -11.62 -19.05
CA PHE A 712 14.25 -10.54 -18.42
C PHE A 712 13.82 -9.17 -18.96
N MET A 713 13.54 -8.23 -18.06
CA MET A 713 13.28 -6.83 -18.35
C MET A 713 14.50 -5.99 -17.97
N VAL A 714 14.96 -5.16 -18.92
CA VAL A 714 16.06 -4.21 -18.71
C VAL A 714 15.47 -2.83 -18.52
N GLN A 715 15.74 -2.20 -17.37
CA GLN A 715 15.24 -0.87 -17.01
C GLN A 715 16.41 0.08 -16.86
N LEU A 716 16.31 1.29 -17.41
CA LEU A 716 17.38 2.30 -17.33
C LEU A 716 16.82 3.58 -16.70
N GLU A 717 17.38 3.98 -15.55
CA GLU A 717 16.90 5.18 -14.86
C GLU A 717 17.23 6.49 -15.55
N GLU A 718 18.38 6.60 -16.22
CA GLU A 718 18.78 7.76 -17.03
C GLU A 718 19.65 7.33 -18.22
N GLY A 719 19.51 7.97 -19.39
CA GLY A 719 20.36 7.75 -20.55
C GLY A 719 19.61 7.95 -21.86
N ASP A 720 20.32 8.20 -22.96
CA ASP A 720 19.67 8.37 -24.28
C ASP A 720 19.43 7.02 -24.97
N ILE A 721 18.21 6.52 -24.84
CA ILE A 721 17.78 5.18 -25.27
C ILE A 721 17.96 4.95 -26.78
N GLN A 722 17.79 5.96 -27.63
CA GLN A 722 17.78 5.80 -29.10
C GLN A 722 19.18 5.64 -29.73
N ARG A 723 20.24 5.68 -28.91
CA ARG A 723 21.65 5.56 -29.33
C ARG A 723 22.49 4.74 -28.36
N SER A 724 21.86 3.90 -27.56
CA SER A 724 22.52 3.07 -26.55
C SER A 724 22.49 1.59 -26.94
N ILE A 725 23.67 0.99 -27.07
CA ILE A 725 23.81 -0.46 -27.33
C ILE A 725 23.64 -1.19 -26.00
N ILE A 726 22.73 -2.16 -25.99
CA ILE A 726 22.42 -2.98 -24.82
C ILE A 726 22.98 -4.38 -25.06
N ARG A 727 23.90 -4.84 -24.21
CA ARG A 727 24.36 -6.24 -24.18
C ARG A 727 23.79 -6.92 -22.95
N VAL A 728 23.27 -8.13 -23.10
CA VAL A 728 22.87 -8.99 -21.97
C VAL A 728 23.58 -10.33 -22.14
N ASP A 729 24.40 -10.69 -21.16
CA ASP A 729 25.05 -11.99 -21.01
C ASP A 729 24.29 -12.76 -19.93
N PHE A 730 23.83 -13.97 -20.23
CA PHE A 730 23.01 -14.78 -19.32
C PHE A 730 23.83 -15.59 -18.31
N GLY A 731 25.16 -15.55 -18.38
CA GLY A 731 26.08 -16.24 -17.49
C GLY A 731 26.31 -17.72 -17.81
N ASP A 732 25.63 -18.26 -18.83
CA ASP A 732 25.79 -19.63 -19.34
C ASP A 732 26.66 -19.72 -20.60
N GLY A 733 27.21 -18.58 -21.05
CA GLY A 733 27.97 -18.43 -22.29
C GLY A 733 27.13 -17.93 -23.47
N SER A 734 25.82 -17.73 -23.32
CA SER A 734 24.98 -17.07 -24.30
C SER A 734 24.81 -15.57 -23.98
N ALA A 735 24.94 -14.73 -25.00
CA ALA A 735 24.82 -13.28 -24.87
C ALA A 735 24.17 -12.67 -26.13
N VAL A 736 23.38 -11.61 -25.93
CA VAL A 736 22.59 -10.95 -26.98
C VAL A 736 22.82 -9.45 -26.95
N SER A 737 22.90 -8.82 -28.12
CA SER A 737 23.10 -7.37 -28.25
C SER A 737 21.98 -6.69 -29.04
N TYR A 738 21.32 -5.71 -28.44
CA TYR A 738 20.27 -4.88 -29.03
C TYR A 738 20.77 -3.45 -29.27
N ALA A 739 20.31 -2.81 -30.35
CA ALA A 739 20.70 -1.45 -30.71
C ALA A 739 19.76 -0.35 -30.15
N ASN A 740 18.57 -0.72 -29.67
CA ASN A 740 17.55 0.14 -29.09
C ASN A 740 16.83 -0.61 -27.95
N LEU A 741 16.36 0.09 -26.91
CA LEU A 741 15.56 -0.52 -25.83
C LEU A 741 14.14 -0.92 -26.30
N SER A 742 13.60 -0.30 -27.35
CA SER A 742 12.24 -0.56 -27.84
C SER A 742 12.04 -1.98 -28.39
N SER A 743 13.12 -2.70 -28.72
CA SER A 743 13.08 -4.14 -29.05
C SER A 743 13.13 -5.06 -27.82
N THR A 744 13.10 -4.49 -26.60
CA THR A 744 13.13 -5.24 -25.33
C THR A 744 11.94 -4.92 -24.41
N GLU A 745 10.96 -4.15 -24.87
CA GLU A 745 9.72 -3.83 -24.12
C GLU A 745 8.85 -5.08 -23.88
N GLU A 746 8.88 -6.08 -24.77
CA GLU A 746 8.24 -7.40 -24.55
C GLU A 746 9.06 -8.36 -23.65
N GLY A 747 10.22 -7.91 -23.17
CA GLY A 747 11.17 -8.69 -22.38
C GLY A 747 12.01 -9.68 -23.21
N ILE A 748 13.24 -9.94 -22.75
CA ILE A 748 14.18 -10.85 -23.41
C ILE A 748 14.00 -12.25 -22.83
N LYS A 749 13.61 -13.21 -23.68
CA LYS A 749 13.35 -14.61 -23.28
C LYS A 749 14.59 -15.48 -23.42
N HIS A 750 14.87 -16.29 -22.40
CA HIS A 750 15.96 -17.27 -22.38
C HIS A 750 15.55 -18.57 -21.69
N VAL A 751 16.27 -19.67 -21.94
CA VAL A 751 16.01 -21.00 -21.36
C VAL A 751 17.32 -21.62 -20.88
N TYR A 752 17.44 -21.84 -19.58
CA TYR A 752 18.61 -22.47 -18.96
C TYR A 752 18.53 -24.00 -19.04
N GLN A 753 19.58 -24.63 -19.59
CA GLN A 753 19.67 -26.09 -19.74
C GLN A 753 20.34 -26.81 -18.56
N ASN A 754 21.11 -26.09 -17.73
CA ASN A 754 21.83 -26.64 -16.58
C ASN A 754 21.31 -26.02 -15.28
N VAL A 755 21.33 -26.77 -14.18
CA VAL A 755 21.09 -26.23 -12.82
C VAL A 755 22.30 -25.46 -12.32
N GLY A 756 22.08 -24.43 -11.50
CA GLY A 756 23.14 -23.62 -10.90
C GLY A 756 22.73 -22.17 -10.60
N ILE A 757 23.68 -21.38 -10.09
CA ILE A 757 23.52 -19.93 -9.92
C ILE A 757 24.15 -19.24 -11.13
N PHE A 758 23.32 -18.59 -11.94
CA PHE A 758 23.75 -17.85 -13.13
C PHE A 758 23.84 -16.37 -12.84
N ARG A 759 24.98 -15.76 -13.21
CA ARG A 759 25.22 -14.33 -13.05
C ARG A 759 24.90 -13.62 -14.36
N VAL A 760 23.64 -13.23 -14.53
CA VAL A 760 23.18 -12.41 -15.66
C VAL A 760 23.76 -11.02 -15.52
N THR A 761 24.38 -10.51 -16.59
CA THR A 761 24.91 -9.15 -16.61
C THR A 761 24.35 -8.40 -17.81
N ALA A 762 23.71 -7.26 -17.56
CA ALA A 762 23.36 -6.31 -18.61
C ALA A 762 24.35 -5.15 -18.59
N GLN A 763 24.75 -4.70 -19.78
CA GLN A 763 25.58 -3.52 -19.99
C GLN A 763 24.90 -2.62 -21.01
N VAL A 764 24.82 -1.32 -20.72
CA VAL A 764 24.36 -0.30 -21.65
C VAL A 764 25.52 0.62 -21.97
N GLU A 765 25.81 0.82 -23.26
CA GLU A 765 26.93 1.59 -23.79
C GLU A 765 26.44 2.67 -24.76
N ASN A 766 26.84 3.93 -24.56
CA ASN A 766 26.65 5.00 -25.54
C ASN A 766 27.86 5.94 -25.59
N SER A 767 27.82 6.93 -26.49
CA SER A 767 28.94 7.85 -26.75
C SER A 767 29.32 8.78 -25.58
N LEU A 768 28.63 8.70 -24.44
CA LEU A 768 28.87 9.50 -23.24
C LEU A 768 29.25 8.63 -22.02
N GLY A 769 29.12 7.30 -22.10
CA GLY A 769 29.53 6.39 -21.03
C GLY A 769 28.89 5.00 -21.10
N THR A 770 29.19 4.20 -20.08
CA THR A 770 28.68 2.83 -19.90
C THR A 770 28.11 2.66 -18.49
N ASP A 771 27.03 1.89 -18.37
CA ASP A 771 26.51 1.39 -17.09
C ASP A 771 26.33 -0.14 -17.16
N SER A 772 26.34 -0.81 -16.00
CA SER A 772 26.27 -2.27 -15.90
C SER A 772 25.52 -2.74 -14.66
N ALA A 773 24.55 -3.62 -14.85
CA ALA A 773 23.73 -4.23 -13.81
C ALA A 773 23.95 -5.74 -13.77
N VAL A 774 23.83 -6.33 -12.58
CA VAL A 774 24.05 -7.75 -12.32
C VAL A 774 22.83 -8.32 -11.59
N LEU A 775 22.32 -9.45 -12.09
CA LEU A 775 21.27 -10.23 -11.46
C LEU A 775 21.80 -11.67 -11.25
N TYR A 776 21.58 -12.22 -10.06
CA TYR A 776 21.87 -13.62 -9.78
C TYR A 776 20.56 -14.41 -9.84
N LEU A 777 20.47 -15.33 -10.80
CA LEU A 777 19.31 -16.21 -10.98
C LEU A 777 19.68 -17.62 -10.49
N HIS A 778 18.81 -18.22 -9.70
CA HIS A 778 18.95 -19.60 -9.22
C HIS A 778 18.11 -20.54 -10.09
N VAL A 779 18.77 -21.35 -10.92
CA VAL A 779 18.11 -22.34 -11.77
C VAL A 779 18.19 -23.70 -11.09
N ASN A 780 17.02 -24.23 -10.73
CA ASN A 780 16.90 -25.50 -10.02
C ASN A 780 16.15 -26.55 -10.85
N CYS A 781 16.32 -27.81 -10.48
CA CYS A 781 15.49 -28.93 -10.92
C CYS A 781 14.59 -29.34 -9.74
N PRO A 782 13.31 -29.71 -9.95
CA PRO A 782 12.47 -30.23 -8.87
C PRO A 782 13.11 -31.46 -8.22
N LEU A 783 13.06 -31.52 -6.89
CA LEU A 783 13.54 -32.64 -6.09
C LEU A 783 12.40 -33.66 -5.92
N GLU A 784 12.61 -34.91 -6.34
CA GLU A 784 11.58 -35.95 -6.26
C GLU A 784 11.69 -36.76 -4.96
N HIS A 785 12.90 -37.19 -4.60
CA HIS A 785 13.14 -38.04 -3.44
C HIS A 785 14.47 -37.73 -2.72
N VAL A 786 14.46 -37.98 -1.40
CA VAL A 786 15.63 -37.91 -0.49
C VAL A 786 15.75 -39.26 0.20
N HIS A 787 16.99 -39.73 0.42
CA HIS A 787 17.26 -40.88 1.27
C HIS A 787 18.41 -40.62 2.25
N LEU A 788 18.15 -40.84 3.54
CA LEU A 788 19.15 -40.75 4.60
C LEU A 788 19.99 -42.03 4.64
N SER A 789 21.24 -41.98 4.18
CA SER A 789 22.22 -43.06 4.32
C SER A 789 23.01 -42.89 5.64
N LEU A 790 22.89 -43.88 6.53
CA LEU A 790 23.64 -44.00 7.79
C LEU A 790 23.76 -45.48 8.20
N PRO A 791 24.76 -45.89 9.00
CA PRO A 791 24.92 -47.26 9.49
C PRO A 791 23.84 -47.67 10.50
N PHE A 792 23.55 -48.96 10.59
CA PHE A 792 22.47 -49.50 11.44
C PHE A 792 22.81 -49.55 12.94
N VAL A 793 24.10 -49.73 13.27
CA VAL A 793 24.62 -49.83 14.64
C VAL A 793 25.95 -49.07 14.72
N THR A 794 26.22 -48.40 15.84
CA THR A 794 27.53 -47.79 16.14
C THR A 794 27.93 -47.98 17.60
N THR A 795 29.22 -47.82 17.89
CA THR A 795 29.73 -47.77 19.26
C THR A 795 29.57 -46.36 19.84
N LYS A 796 29.27 -46.27 21.14
CA LYS A 796 29.24 -45.00 21.91
C LYS A 796 30.51 -44.17 21.66
N ASN A 797 30.34 -42.85 21.55
CA ASN A 797 31.40 -41.86 21.26
C ASN A 797 32.18 -42.04 19.94
N LYS A 798 31.80 -42.96 19.05
CA LYS A 798 32.40 -43.09 17.71
C LYS A 798 31.69 -42.18 16.72
N GLU A 799 32.46 -41.51 15.87
CA GLU A 799 31.94 -40.70 14.77
C GLU A 799 31.20 -41.55 13.73
N VAL A 800 30.05 -41.06 13.30
CA VAL A 800 29.17 -41.64 12.29
C VAL A 800 28.97 -40.62 11.19
N ASN A 801 29.20 -41.03 9.94
CA ASN A 801 28.90 -40.24 8.76
C ASN A 801 27.44 -40.49 8.37
N ALA A 802 26.60 -39.46 8.48
CA ALA A 802 25.25 -39.47 7.90
C ALA A 802 25.25 -38.67 6.60
N THR A 803 24.59 -39.20 5.56
CA THR A 803 24.63 -38.66 4.19
C THR A 803 23.24 -38.63 3.57
N ALA A 804 22.83 -37.48 3.05
CA ALA A 804 21.55 -37.29 2.36
C ALA A 804 21.75 -37.52 0.85
N VAL A 805 21.29 -38.68 0.37
CA VAL A 805 21.30 -39.05 -1.05
C VAL A 805 20.07 -38.46 -1.72
N LEU A 806 20.22 -37.91 -2.92
CA LEU A 806 19.20 -37.12 -3.62
C LEU A 806 18.84 -37.71 -4.98
N TRP A 807 17.57 -37.62 -5.34
CA TRP A 807 17.05 -37.99 -6.65
C TRP A 807 16.14 -36.87 -7.19
N PRO A 808 16.47 -36.24 -8.34
CA PRO A 808 17.73 -36.38 -9.08
C PRO A 808 18.96 -35.91 -8.28
N GLY A 809 20.16 -36.34 -8.66
CA GLY A 809 21.41 -35.99 -7.96
C GLY A 809 21.97 -34.59 -8.25
N GLN A 810 21.37 -33.86 -9.19
CA GLN A 810 21.75 -32.49 -9.57
C GLN A 810 20.51 -31.60 -9.52
N VAL A 811 20.33 -30.91 -8.39
CA VAL A 811 19.09 -30.22 -8.03
C VAL A 811 19.24 -28.70 -8.05
N GLY A 812 20.43 -28.21 -7.68
CA GLY A 812 20.70 -26.79 -7.46
C GLY A 812 21.46 -26.58 -6.15
N THR A 813 21.18 -25.47 -5.46
CA THR A 813 21.69 -25.22 -4.09
C THR A 813 20.64 -25.65 -3.08
N LEU A 814 21.05 -26.39 -2.05
CA LEU A 814 20.16 -27.03 -1.10
C LEU A 814 20.56 -26.70 0.33
N THR A 815 19.57 -26.69 1.22
CA THR A 815 19.77 -26.53 2.67
C THR A 815 19.35 -27.81 3.37
N TYR A 816 20.29 -28.44 4.07
CA TYR A 816 20.08 -29.69 4.81
C TYR A 816 19.90 -29.36 6.30
N ILE A 817 18.75 -29.76 6.84
CA ILE A 817 18.31 -29.48 8.21
C ILE A 817 18.28 -30.83 8.95
N TRP A 818 19.24 -31.02 9.86
CA TRP A 818 19.46 -32.28 10.57
C TRP A 818 18.89 -32.22 11.98
N TRP A 819 17.99 -33.15 12.28
CA TRP A 819 17.35 -33.30 13.59
C TRP A 819 17.87 -34.55 14.29
N PHE A 820 18.30 -34.40 15.53
CA PHE A 820 18.81 -35.49 16.37
C PHE A 820 17.86 -35.73 17.54
N GLY A 821 17.38 -36.97 17.70
CA GLY A 821 16.47 -37.35 18.78
C GLY A 821 15.16 -36.56 18.75
N ASN A 822 14.92 -35.80 19.82
CA ASN A 822 13.76 -34.92 20.01
C ASN A 822 14.19 -33.47 20.35
N ASN A 823 15.34 -33.04 19.81
CA ASN A 823 15.86 -31.68 20.05
C ASN A 823 15.03 -30.63 19.27
N THR A 824 14.74 -29.50 19.90
CA THR A 824 13.99 -28.39 19.31
C THR A 824 14.79 -27.51 18.34
N GLU A 825 16.12 -27.66 18.34
CA GLU A 825 17.04 -26.88 17.50
C GLU A 825 17.77 -27.82 16.53
N PRO A 826 17.56 -27.69 15.21
CA PRO A 826 18.24 -28.49 14.21
C PRO A 826 19.61 -27.91 13.81
N LEU A 827 20.50 -28.78 13.33
CA LEU A 827 21.76 -28.37 12.71
C LEU A 827 21.51 -28.09 11.22
N ILE A 828 21.80 -26.86 10.77
CA ILE A 828 21.63 -26.43 9.37
C ILE A 828 22.98 -26.46 8.66
N THR A 829 23.03 -27.06 7.47
CA THR A 829 24.25 -27.26 6.66
C THR A 829 23.97 -27.10 5.17
N LEU A 830 25.01 -26.79 4.39
CA LEU A 830 24.97 -26.72 2.92
C LEU A 830 25.54 -27.99 2.24
N GLU A 831 26.22 -28.85 3.00
CA GLU A 831 26.76 -30.11 2.52
C GLU A 831 25.83 -31.26 2.90
N GLY A 832 25.58 -32.18 1.97
CA GLY A 832 24.72 -33.35 2.19
C GLY A 832 25.35 -34.44 3.06
N SER A 833 26.40 -34.13 3.81
CA SER A 833 27.17 -35.07 4.64
C SER A 833 27.55 -34.42 5.96
N ILE A 834 27.26 -35.08 7.07
CA ILE A 834 27.69 -34.66 8.42
C ILE A 834 28.41 -35.80 9.14
N THR A 835 29.35 -35.44 10.01
CA THR A 835 29.96 -36.35 10.98
C THR A 835 29.56 -35.92 12.39
N PHE A 836 29.20 -36.87 13.24
CA PHE A 836 28.75 -36.63 14.61
C PHE A 836 28.87 -37.91 15.45
N ALA A 837 28.83 -37.83 16.77
CA ALA A 837 28.95 -38.98 17.67
C ALA A 837 27.85 -39.01 18.73
N PHE A 838 27.42 -40.21 19.13
CA PHE A 838 26.40 -40.40 20.17
C PHE A 838 27.01 -40.64 21.55
N SER A 839 26.57 -39.88 22.55
CA SER A 839 26.98 -40.01 23.96
C SER A 839 26.07 -40.92 24.80
N ALA A 840 24.85 -41.21 24.33
CA ALA A 840 23.87 -42.04 25.02
C ALA A 840 23.62 -43.35 24.26
N GLU A 841 23.57 -44.46 24.99
CA GLU A 841 23.16 -45.76 24.43
C GLU A 841 21.66 -45.82 24.15
N GLY A 842 21.28 -46.71 23.21
CA GLY A 842 19.90 -46.99 22.84
C GLY A 842 19.58 -46.66 21.38
N MET A 843 18.30 -46.71 21.06
CA MET A 843 17.78 -46.40 19.73
C MET A 843 17.63 -44.88 19.56
N ASN A 844 18.49 -44.28 18.74
CA ASN A 844 18.46 -42.85 18.44
C ASN A 844 17.82 -42.62 17.06
N THR A 845 16.95 -41.60 16.96
CA THR A 845 16.38 -41.13 15.69
C THR A 845 17.21 -40.01 15.08
N ILE A 846 17.37 -40.04 13.76
CA ILE A 846 17.86 -38.91 12.97
C ILE A 846 16.90 -38.68 11.80
N THR A 847 16.47 -37.44 11.62
CA THR A 847 15.74 -36.98 10.45
C THR A 847 16.59 -35.97 9.71
N VAL A 848 16.71 -36.11 8.39
CA VAL A 848 17.20 -35.03 7.53
C VAL A 848 16.03 -34.47 6.74
N GLN A 849 15.87 -33.15 6.75
CA GLN A 849 14.99 -32.43 5.84
C GLN A 849 15.85 -31.67 4.85
N VAL A 850 15.51 -31.75 3.56
CA VAL A 850 16.23 -31.07 2.48
C VAL A 850 15.29 -30.05 1.87
N SER A 851 15.66 -28.78 1.97
CA SER A 851 14.95 -27.68 1.31
C SER A 851 15.58 -27.40 -0.06
N ALA A 852 14.73 -27.44 -1.09
CA ALA A 852 15.01 -27.14 -2.48
C ALA A 852 14.05 -26.02 -2.94
N GLY A 853 14.43 -24.77 -2.68
CA GLY A 853 13.58 -23.60 -2.92
C GLY A 853 12.27 -23.67 -2.14
N ASN A 854 11.15 -23.83 -2.85
CA ASN A 854 9.81 -23.91 -2.27
C ASN A 854 9.39 -25.34 -1.86
N THR A 855 10.24 -26.35 -2.09
CA THR A 855 9.95 -27.76 -1.74
C THR A 855 10.81 -28.22 -0.56
N ILE A 856 10.21 -28.97 0.37
CA ILE A 856 10.91 -29.59 1.50
C ILE A 856 10.55 -31.07 1.52
N LEU A 857 11.55 -31.94 1.40
CA LEU A 857 11.41 -33.39 1.56
C LEU A 857 12.20 -33.86 2.79
N GLN A 858 11.81 -35.01 3.35
CA GLN A 858 12.45 -35.53 4.56
C GLN A 858 12.55 -37.06 4.56
N ASP A 859 13.60 -37.59 5.17
CA ASP A 859 13.75 -39.02 5.50
C ASP A 859 14.26 -39.19 6.94
N THR A 860 13.81 -40.24 7.61
CA THR A 860 14.05 -40.53 9.03
C THR A 860 14.56 -41.96 9.19
N LYS A 861 15.71 -42.11 9.85
CA LYS A 861 16.24 -43.43 10.25
C LYS A 861 16.52 -43.50 11.73
N THR A 862 16.52 -44.73 12.23
CA THR A 862 17.01 -45.08 13.56
C THR A 862 18.36 -45.79 13.46
N ILE A 863 19.21 -45.53 14.44
CA ILE A 863 20.49 -46.20 14.65
C ILE A 863 20.57 -46.67 16.10
N ALA A 864 21.10 -47.88 16.30
CA ALA A 864 21.32 -48.43 17.63
C ALA A 864 22.73 -48.07 18.12
N VAL A 865 22.83 -47.57 19.36
CA VAL A 865 24.09 -47.15 19.98
C VAL A 865 24.35 -48.02 21.20
N TYR A 866 25.50 -48.67 21.26
CA TYR A 866 25.93 -49.53 22.38
C TYR A 866 27.40 -49.29 22.72
N GLU A 867 27.84 -49.63 23.92
CA GLU A 867 29.26 -49.58 24.28
C GLU A 867 30.07 -50.70 23.61
N GLN A 868 29.51 -51.93 23.56
CA GLN A 868 30.13 -53.09 22.91
C GLN A 868 29.09 -53.90 22.11
N PHE A 869 29.52 -54.52 21.02
CA PHE A 869 28.76 -55.51 20.24
C PHE A 869 29.71 -56.33 19.36
N HIS A 870 29.32 -57.54 18.96
CA HIS A 870 30.05 -58.32 17.96
C HIS A 870 29.34 -58.27 16.60
N SER A 871 30.09 -58.06 15.52
CA SER A 871 29.58 -58.08 14.14
C SER A 871 30.01 -59.35 13.40
N LEU A 872 29.03 -60.16 12.99
CA LEU A 872 29.24 -61.33 12.14
C LEU A 872 28.67 -61.06 10.76
N ARG A 873 29.51 -61.07 9.72
CA ARG A 873 29.03 -60.92 8.34
C ARG A 873 28.40 -62.24 7.88
N LEU A 874 27.25 -62.13 7.21
CA LEU A 874 26.50 -63.22 6.62
C LEU A 874 26.58 -63.14 5.09
N SER A 875 26.67 -64.31 4.47
CA SER A 875 26.63 -64.49 3.02
C SER A 875 25.51 -65.47 2.65
N PHE A 876 24.94 -65.29 1.47
CA PHE A 876 23.81 -66.09 1.00
C PHE A 876 24.22 -67.02 -0.14
N SER A 877 23.46 -68.10 -0.34
CA SER A 877 23.53 -68.88 -1.57
C SER A 877 23.24 -67.97 -2.80
N PRO A 878 23.98 -68.10 -3.93
CA PRO A 878 23.85 -67.20 -5.09
C PRO A 878 22.44 -67.04 -5.66
N ASN A 879 21.58 -68.03 -5.43
CA ASN A 879 20.15 -68.00 -5.76
C ASN A 879 19.38 -66.77 -5.22
N LEU A 880 19.90 -66.04 -4.23
CA LEU A 880 19.25 -64.82 -3.71
C LEU A 880 19.46 -63.61 -4.64
N ASP A 881 20.62 -63.51 -5.30
CA ASP A 881 21.01 -62.34 -6.10
C ASP A 881 20.14 -62.17 -7.35
N GLU A 882 19.64 -63.27 -7.92
CA GLU A 882 18.66 -63.26 -9.02
C GLU A 882 17.31 -62.62 -8.66
N TYR A 883 17.00 -62.46 -7.38
CA TYR A 883 15.70 -61.98 -6.88
C TYR A 883 15.81 -60.85 -5.85
N ASN A 884 16.99 -60.22 -5.72
CA ASN A 884 17.17 -59.01 -4.92
C ASN A 884 16.72 -57.79 -5.75
N PRO A 885 15.63 -57.08 -5.36
CA PRO A 885 15.12 -55.93 -6.09
C PRO A 885 15.80 -54.60 -5.70
N ASP A 886 16.80 -54.64 -4.80
CA ASP A 886 17.47 -53.49 -4.18
C ASP A 886 16.54 -52.57 -3.34
N ILE A 887 15.35 -53.04 -2.99
CA ILE A 887 14.31 -52.30 -2.23
C ILE A 887 14.56 -52.39 -0.70
N PRO A 888 14.50 -51.28 0.07
CA PRO A 888 14.68 -51.27 1.52
C PRO A 888 13.71 -52.17 2.31
N GLU A 889 12.44 -52.20 1.93
CA GLU A 889 11.37 -53.00 2.55
C GLU A 889 11.68 -54.49 2.41
N TRP A 890 12.08 -54.93 1.21
CA TRP A 890 12.51 -56.31 0.94
C TRP A 890 13.72 -56.69 1.80
N ARG A 891 14.73 -55.82 1.90
CA ARG A 891 15.87 -56.02 2.81
C ARG A 891 15.42 -56.19 4.26
N ARG A 892 14.49 -55.34 4.73
CA ARG A 892 13.96 -55.38 6.10
C ARG A 892 13.15 -56.66 6.39
N ASP A 893 12.42 -57.17 5.40
CA ASP A 893 11.67 -58.42 5.51
C ASP A 893 12.60 -59.64 5.49
N ILE A 894 13.62 -59.68 4.63
CA ILE A 894 14.65 -60.73 4.64
C ILE A 894 15.44 -60.69 5.96
N SER A 895 15.82 -59.51 6.47
CA SER A 895 16.36 -59.32 7.83
C SER A 895 15.45 -59.94 8.90
N ARG A 896 14.13 -59.74 8.80
CA ARG A 896 13.16 -60.33 9.75
C ARG A 896 13.12 -61.85 9.63
N VAL A 897 13.12 -62.41 8.42
CA VAL A 897 13.15 -63.87 8.17
C VAL A 897 14.40 -64.50 8.78
N ILE A 898 15.58 -63.91 8.55
CA ILE A 898 16.85 -64.38 9.13
C ILE A 898 16.79 -64.30 10.65
N LYS A 899 16.32 -63.18 11.23
CA LYS A 899 16.15 -63.04 12.68
C LYS A 899 15.20 -64.10 13.23
N THR A 900 14.08 -64.39 12.57
CA THR A 900 13.15 -65.45 13.00
C THR A 900 13.73 -66.87 12.89
N ALA A 901 14.65 -67.11 11.96
CA ALA A 901 15.33 -68.40 11.83
C ALA A 901 16.42 -68.64 12.91
N LEU A 902 16.81 -67.60 13.66
CA LEU A 902 17.80 -67.67 14.75
C LEU A 902 17.17 -67.75 16.15
N VAL A 903 15.84 -67.74 16.26
CA VAL A 903 15.02 -67.50 17.48
C VAL A 903 15.24 -68.45 18.68
N GLU A 904 15.94 -69.58 18.50
CA GLU A 904 16.38 -70.40 19.65
C GLU A 904 17.41 -69.70 20.56
N VAL A 905 17.94 -68.54 20.16
CA VAL A 905 18.70 -67.61 21.01
C VAL A 905 17.93 -66.28 21.09
N SER A 906 17.84 -65.70 22.29
CA SER A 906 16.88 -64.65 22.68
C SER A 906 16.66 -63.51 21.67
N TRP A 907 15.38 -63.20 21.41
CA TRP A 907 14.90 -62.19 20.46
C TRP A 907 15.52 -60.79 20.62
N GLU A 908 15.95 -60.41 21.82
CA GLU A 908 16.37 -59.03 22.12
C GLU A 908 17.85 -58.77 21.82
N HIS A 909 18.67 -59.82 21.76
CA HIS A 909 20.14 -59.73 21.73
C HIS A 909 20.74 -59.73 20.31
N ILE A 910 19.90 -59.67 19.28
CA ILE A 910 20.29 -59.87 17.88
C ILE A 910 19.64 -58.83 16.97
N LEU A 911 20.43 -58.12 16.16
CA LEU A 911 19.97 -57.32 15.03
C LEU A 911 20.51 -57.91 13.71
N VAL A 912 19.72 -57.82 12.63
CA VAL A 912 20.12 -58.27 11.29
C VAL A 912 19.90 -57.12 10.30
N ALA A 913 20.91 -56.77 9.53
CA ALA A 913 20.81 -55.79 8.44
C ALA A 913 21.31 -56.40 7.12
N VAL A 914 20.39 -56.65 6.17
CA VAL A 914 20.79 -56.93 4.78
C VAL A 914 21.36 -55.65 4.16
N LEU A 915 22.54 -55.76 3.56
CA LEU A 915 23.26 -54.65 2.94
C LEU A 915 22.75 -54.37 1.50
N PRO A 916 22.88 -53.14 0.98
CA PRO A 916 22.58 -52.84 -0.42
C PRO A 916 23.65 -53.37 -1.39
N GLY A 917 23.27 -53.55 -2.65
CA GLY A 917 24.16 -54.00 -3.73
C GLY A 917 24.26 -55.52 -3.91
N LEU A 918 25.12 -55.93 -4.86
CA LEU A 918 25.34 -57.33 -5.27
C LEU A 918 26.85 -57.68 -5.26
N PRO A 919 27.25 -58.92 -4.88
CA PRO A 919 26.40 -59.98 -4.33
C PRO A 919 25.85 -59.62 -2.96
N THR A 920 24.68 -60.17 -2.62
CA THR A 920 23.94 -59.81 -1.41
C THR A 920 24.67 -60.30 -0.17
N TYR A 921 24.82 -59.41 0.81
CA TYR A 921 25.36 -59.71 2.14
C TYR A 921 24.40 -59.22 3.22
N ALA A 922 24.56 -59.72 4.45
CA ALA A 922 23.96 -59.11 5.63
C ALA A 922 24.99 -59.02 6.75
N GLU A 923 24.73 -58.19 7.76
CA GLU A 923 25.48 -58.17 9.00
C GLU A 923 24.55 -58.51 10.17
N LEU A 924 25.04 -59.41 11.03
CA LEU A 924 24.42 -59.87 12.25
C LEU A 924 25.14 -59.20 13.42
N PHE A 925 24.45 -58.34 14.15
CA PHE A 925 24.98 -57.67 15.33
C PHE A 925 24.48 -58.40 16.58
N ILE A 926 25.42 -58.88 17.39
CA ILE A 926 25.18 -59.56 18.66
C ILE A 926 25.38 -58.55 19.78
N LEU A 927 24.36 -58.37 20.61
CA LEU A 927 24.27 -57.34 21.64
C LEU A 927 24.46 -57.94 23.04
N PRO A 928 25.11 -57.22 23.97
CA PRO A 928 25.35 -57.69 25.32
C PRO A 928 24.05 -57.79 26.15
N HIS A 929 24.06 -58.63 27.18
CA HIS A 929 22.97 -58.68 28.15
C HIS A 929 22.98 -57.44 29.04
N LYS A 930 21.82 -56.87 29.35
CA LYS A 930 21.70 -55.70 30.24
C LYS A 930 21.12 -56.08 31.60
N ASP A 931 21.92 -56.82 32.38
CA ASP A 931 21.77 -56.84 33.84
C ASP A 931 22.69 -55.80 34.48
N ALA A 932 22.17 -55.07 35.47
CA ALA A 932 22.78 -53.84 35.96
C ALA A 932 23.79 -54.08 37.09
N GLY A 933 25.01 -54.54 36.76
CA GLY A 933 26.12 -54.50 37.73
C GLY A 933 27.36 -55.38 37.48
N GLU A 934 27.52 -56.05 36.34
CA GLU A 934 28.65 -56.95 36.12
C GLU A 934 29.88 -56.29 35.46
N GLU A 935 31.05 -56.93 35.60
CA GLU A 935 32.34 -56.39 35.12
C GLU A 935 32.52 -56.57 33.59
N ASP A 936 33.22 -55.63 32.97
CA ASP A 936 33.48 -55.51 31.53
C ASP A 936 33.97 -56.83 30.87
N THR A 937 34.75 -57.62 31.61
CA THR A 937 35.28 -58.92 31.16
C THR A 937 34.22 -60.02 31.06
N GLN A 938 33.19 -60.00 31.90
CA GLN A 938 32.13 -61.02 31.89
C GLN A 938 31.20 -60.82 30.68
N ILE A 939 30.93 -59.55 30.33
CA ILE A 939 30.17 -59.16 29.14
C ILE A 939 30.87 -59.64 27.85
N THR A 940 32.20 -59.54 27.77
CA THR A 940 32.96 -60.02 26.59
C THR A 940 32.98 -61.53 26.45
N ASP A 941 33.06 -62.29 27.55
CA ASP A 941 33.03 -63.77 27.50
C ASP A 941 31.64 -64.28 27.07
N ASP A 942 30.55 -63.69 27.57
CA ASP A 942 29.18 -64.00 27.15
C ASP A 942 28.93 -63.69 25.66
N LEU A 943 29.38 -62.52 25.18
CA LEU A 943 29.30 -62.14 23.77
C LEU A 943 30.04 -63.14 22.87
N GLN A 944 31.23 -63.59 23.29
CA GLN A 944 32.01 -64.59 22.56
C GLN A 944 31.32 -65.96 22.57
N GLN A 945 30.77 -66.40 23.71
CA GLN A 945 30.02 -67.65 23.80
C GLN A 945 28.76 -67.65 22.90
N ILE A 946 28.00 -66.56 22.88
CA ILE A 946 26.83 -66.39 21.99
C ILE A 946 27.26 -66.38 20.52
N SER A 947 28.36 -65.69 20.20
CA SER A 947 28.95 -65.67 18.85
C SER A 947 29.31 -67.08 18.36
N ASP A 948 30.02 -67.88 19.17
CA ASP A 948 30.46 -69.21 18.75
C ASP A 948 29.27 -70.18 18.56
N ILE A 949 28.21 -70.07 19.37
CA ILE A 949 26.96 -70.83 19.19
C ILE A 949 26.28 -70.45 17.86
N LEU A 950 26.20 -69.15 17.53
CA LEU A 950 25.58 -68.67 16.30
C LEU A 950 26.39 -69.06 15.05
N VAL A 951 27.72 -68.93 15.10
CA VAL A 951 28.64 -69.38 14.05
C VAL A 951 28.53 -70.89 13.84
N GLN A 952 28.42 -71.68 14.91
CA GLN A 952 28.23 -73.13 14.81
C GLN A 952 26.91 -73.48 14.09
N LYS A 953 25.79 -72.82 14.43
CA LYS A 953 24.49 -73.06 13.75
C LYS A 953 24.50 -72.62 12.28
N LEU A 954 25.12 -71.50 11.95
CA LEU A 954 25.23 -71.01 10.57
C LEU A 954 26.09 -71.97 9.71
N ASN A 955 27.22 -72.43 10.24
CA ASN A 955 28.12 -73.36 9.53
C ASN A 955 27.57 -74.79 9.42
N GLN A 956 26.54 -75.15 10.20
CA GLN A 956 25.80 -76.41 10.08
C GLN A 956 24.66 -76.36 9.06
N ASN A 957 24.48 -75.25 8.34
CA ASN A 957 23.36 -74.98 7.42
C ASN A 957 21.97 -75.04 8.08
N SER A 958 21.91 -74.83 9.41
CA SER A 958 20.65 -74.85 10.17
C SER A 958 19.74 -73.65 9.84
N VAL A 959 20.28 -72.60 9.23
CA VAL A 959 19.57 -71.39 8.81
C VAL A 959 19.30 -71.45 7.30
N GLN A 960 18.07 -71.80 6.94
CA GLN A 960 17.57 -71.86 5.56
C GLN A 960 16.15 -71.30 5.48
N PHE A 961 15.76 -70.73 4.33
CA PHE A 961 14.38 -70.35 4.05
C PHE A 961 14.00 -70.57 2.58
N ASP A 962 12.72 -70.87 2.32
CA ASP A 962 12.16 -70.93 0.98
C ASP A 962 11.73 -69.51 0.54
N LEU A 963 12.43 -68.91 -0.42
CA LEU A 963 12.11 -67.58 -0.95
C LEU A 963 10.87 -67.59 -1.86
N LYS A 964 10.72 -68.70 -2.60
CA LYS A 964 9.54 -69.06 -3.40
C LYS A 964 9.50 -70.58 -3.54
N PRO A 965 8.35 -71.21 -3.90
CA PRO A 965 8.28 -72.65 -4.07
C PRO A 965 9.39 -73.20 -4.99
N GLY A 966 10.26 -74.05 -4.44
CA GLY A 966 11.38 -74.66 -5.15
C GLY A 966 12.70 -73.88 -5.12
N VAL A 967 12.77 -72.69 -4.52
CA VAL A 967 14.03 -71.94 -4.34
C VAL A 967 14.33 -71.73 -2.86
N LYS A 968 15.28 -72.54 -2.36
CA LYS A 968 15.86 -72.42 -1.03
C LYS A 968 17.07 -71.51 -1.03
N ILE A 969 17.12 -70.67 -0.01
CA ILE A 969 18.25 -69.80 0.33
C ILE A 969 18.90 -70.34 1.59
N PHE A 970 20.23 -70.48 1.55
CA PHE A 970 21.07 -70.84 2.70
C PHE A 970 21.85 -69.61 3.18
N VAL A 971 22.10 -69.53 4.48
CA VAL A 971 22.82 -68.42 5.12
C VAL A 971 24.08 -68.95 5.79
N HIS A 972 25.24 -68.39 5.46
CA HIS A 972 26.56 -68.84 5.93
C HIS A 972 27.34 -67.69 6.59
N ALA A 973 28.08 -68.00 7.66
CA ALA A 973 28.96 -67.04 8.33
C ALA A 973 30.21 -66.74 7.49
N ALA A 974 30.56 -65.47 7.36
CA ALA A 974 31.63 -64.98 6.48
C ALA A 974 32.67 -64.14 7.27
N HIS A 975 33.44 -64.83 8.12
CA HIS A 975 34.40 -64.27 9.10
C HIS A 975 33.78 -63.43 10.25
N LEU A 976 34.40 -63.54 11.44
CA LEU A 976 34.20 -62.59 12.53
C LEU A 976 34.95 -61.28 12.25
N SER A 977 34.34 -60.15 12.62
CA SER A 977 35.01 -58.85 12.72
C SER A 977 34.63 -58.16 14.03
N ALA A 978 35.62 -57.58 14.73
CA ALA A 978 35.41 -56.78 15.94
C ALA A 978 34.97 -55.33 15.65
N ALA A 979 34.74 -54.98 14.38
CA ALA A 979 34.22 -53.68 13.97
C ALA A 979 33.48 -53.75 12.61
N PRO A 980 32.45 -52.92 12.38
CA PRO A 980 31.82 -52.79 11.07
C PRO A 980 32.77 -52.11 10.07
N LEU A 981 32.94 -52.73 8.89
CA LEU A 981 33.78 -52.23 7.79
C LEU A 981 32.93 -51.46 6.76
N THR A 982 32.20 -50.45 7.23
CA THR A 982 31.33 -49.59 6.39
C THR A 982 32.10 -48.45 5.74
N ASP A 983 33.19 -48.77 5.04
CA ASP A 983 33.76 -47.88 4.03
C ASP A 983 32.94 -48.03 2.75
N VAL A 984 31.83 -47.28 2.65
CA VAL A 984 31.01 -47.22 1.42
C VAL A 984 31.71 -46.32 0.39
N THR A 985 32.94 -46.69 0.05
CA THR A 985 33.58 -46.21 -1.18
C THR A 985 32.88 -46.89 -2.36
N PRO A 986 32.45 -46.15 -3.40
CA PRO A 986 31.86 -46.77 -4.57
C PRO A 986 32.93 -47.62 -5.26
N SER A 987 32.75 -48.94 -5.24
CA SER A 987 33.70 -49.89 -5.82
C SER A 987 33.96 -49.52 -7.28
N HIS A 988 35.21 -49.18 -7.60
CA HIS A 988 35.54 -48.58 -8.89
C HIS A 988 35.02 -49.44 -10.04
N SER A 989 34.12 -48.86 -10.83
CA SER A 989 33.44 -49.54 -11.93
C SER A 989 34.45 -50.33 -12.77
N GLY A 990 34.15 -51.60 -13.07
CA GLY A 990 35.01 -52.45 -13.90
C GLY A 990 35.31 -51.84 -15.28
N SER A 991 34.50 -50.88 -15.72
CA SER A 991 34.76 -50.03 -16.89
C SER A 991 36.08 -49.25 -16.79
N ALA A 992 36.51 -48.78 -15.61
CA ALA A 992 37.78 -48.07 -15.44
C ALA A 992 38.99 -48.99 -15.59
N MET A 993 38.91 -50.20 -15.03
CA MET A 993 39.93 -51.24 -15.18
C MET A 993 40.02 -51.73 -16.64
N LEU A 994 38.86 -51.90 -17.30
CA LEU A 994 38.77 -52.21 -18.73
C LEU A 994 39.22 -51.06 -19.64
N MET A 995 38.97 -49.80 -19.26
CA MET A 995 39.48 -48.61 -19.95
C MET A 995 41.01 -48.55 -19.85
N LEU A 996 41.59 -48.71 -18.66
CA LEU A 996 43.04 -48.80 -18.47
C LEU A 996 43.66 -49.95 -19.29
N LEU A 997 43.05 -51.14 -19.26
CA LEU A 997 43.47 -52.26 -20.12
C LEU A 997 43.35 -51.91 -21.61
N SER A 998 42.27 -51.25 -22.03
CA SER A 998 42.08 -50.83 -23.43
C SER A 998 43.11 -49.78 -23.86
N VAL A 999 43.47 -48.82 -22.99
CA VAL A 999 44.51 -47.81 -23.24
C VAL A 999 45.89 -48.45 -23.27
N VAL A 1000 46.15 -49.49 -22.46
CA VAL A 1000 47.38 -50.30 -22.54
C VAL A 1000 47.41 -51.11 -23.84
N PHE A 1001 46.31 -51.73 -24.26
CA PHE A 1001 46.22 -52.47 -25.53
C PHE A 1001 46.32 -51.56 -26.75
N VAL A 1002 45.69 -50.38 -26.74
CA VAL A 1002 45.82 -49.35 -27.79
C VAL A 1002 47.22 -48.75 -27.78
N GLY A 1003 47.81 -48.50 -26.61
CA GLY A 1003 49.20 -48.06 -26.48
C GLY A 1003 50.20 -49.08 -27.04
N LEU A 1004 50.00 -50.37 -26.75
CA LEU A 1004 50.77 -51.47 -27.34
C LEU A 1004 50.54 -51.58 -28.85
N ALA A 1005 49.29 -51.46 -29.34
CA ALA A 1005 48.99 -51.48 -30.76
C ALA A 1005 49.66 -50.30 -31.50
N VAL A 1006 49.57 -49.08 -30.95
CA VAL A 1006 50.24 -47.89 -31.49
C VAL A 1006 51.77 -48.04 -31.44
N PHE A 1007 52.33 -48.60 -30.37
CA PHE A 1007 53.77 -48.88 -30.28
C PHE A 1007 54.24 -49.93 -31.29
N VAL A 1008 53.47 -50.99 -31.51
CA VAL A 1008 53.73 -52.03 -32.53
C VAL A 1008 53.61 -51.44 -33.94
N ILE A 1009 52.56 -50.66 -34.22
CA ILE A 1009 52.37 -49.95 -35.50
C ILE A 1009 53.53 -48.97 -35.74
N TYR A 1010 53.95 -48.21 -34.73
CA TYR A 1010 55.09 -47.29 -34.80
C TYR A 1010 56.43 -48.01 -35.05
N LYS A 1011 56.64 -49.16 -34.40
CA LYS A 1011 57.79 -50.06 -34.65
C LYS A 1011 57.80 -50.61 -36.08
N PHE A 1012 56.65 -51.03 -36.61
CA PHE A 1012 56.56 -51.60 -37.96
C PHE A 1012 56.59 -50.55 -39.08
N LYS A 1013 56.01 -49.35 -38.89
CA LYS A 1013 56.02 -48.27 -39.89
C LYS A 1013 57.42 -47.72 -40.23
N ARG A 1014 58.48 -48.09 -39.49
CA ARG A 1014 59.86 -47.59 -39.71
C ARG A 1014 60.72 -48.44 -40.64
N LYS A 1015 60.16 -49.41 -41.38
CA LYS A 1015 60.87 -50.14 -42.46
C LYS A 1015 60.02 -50.35 -43.72
N ILE A 1016 60.06 -49.37 -44.63
CA ILE A 1016 60.13 -49.46 -46.12
C ILE A 1016 59.77 -48.05 -46.69
N PRO A 1017 60.50 -47.51 -47.69
CA PRO A 1017 60.35 -46.10 -48.08
C PRO A 1017 59.53 -45.85 -49.36
N GLY A 1018 58.52 -44.96 -49.25
CA GLY A 1018 58.09 -44.00 -50.28
C GLY A 1018 57.32 -44.49 -51.52
N ILE A 1019 56.30 -43.70 -51.91
CA ILE A 1019 56.00 -43.24 -53.28
C ILE A 1019 54.85 -42.20 -53.21
N ASN A 1020 54.76 -41.33 -54.22
CA ASN A 1020 53.90 -40.14 -54.27
C ASN A 1020 52.58 -40.37 -55.04
N VAL A 1021 51.85 -39.25 -55.26
CA VAL A 1021 50.81 -38.99 -56.28
C VAL A 1021 49.37 -39.35 -55.84
N TYR A 1022 48.27 -38.66 -56.19
CA TYR A 1022 47.86 -37.27 -56.58
C TYR A 1022 46.50 -37.45 -57.29
N ALA A 1023 45.42 -36.85 -56.80
CA ALA A 1023 44.17 -36.53 -57.53
C ALA A 1023 43.28 -35.71 -56.56
N GLN A 1024 42.97 -34.42 -56.75
CA GLN A 1024 42.30 -33.75 -57.88
C GLN A 1024 40.80 -34.08 -57.90
N MET A 1025 39.91 -33.31 -57.25
CA MET A 1025 39.50 -31.91 -57.51
C MET A 1025 38.63 -31.76 -58.78
N GLN A 1026 37.42 -31.23 -58.61
CA GLN A 1026 36.56 -30.73 -59.69
C GLN A 1026 36.02 -29.35 -59.26
N ASN A 1027 36.28 -28.33 -60.07
CA ASN A 1027 35.83 -26.94 -59.86
C ASN A 1027 34.56 -26.66 -60.68
N GLU A 1028 33.81 -25.63 -60.28
CA GLU A 1028 33.45 -24.46 -61.11
C GLU A 1028 33.29 -23.25 -60.13
N LYS A 1029 34.03 -22.14 -60.25
CA LYS A 1029 34.04 -21.04 -61.25
C LYS A 1029 32.87 -20.04 -61.06
N ASP A 1030 33.02 -18.70 -61.12
CA ASP A 1030 34.16 -17.76 -61.31
C ASP A 1030 33.95 -16.50 -60.40
N GLN A 1031 34.90 -15.62 -60.02
CA GLN A 1031 36.00 -14.92 -60.73
C GLN A 1031 35.48 -13.82 -61.71
N GLU A 1032 36.13 -12.68 -62.02
CA GLU A 1032 37.41 -12.04 -61.63
C GLU A 1032 37.20 -10.51 -61.33
N MET A 1033 38.17 -9.64 -61.02
CA MET A 1033 39.61 -9.75 -60.69
C MET A 1033 39.93 -8.79 -59.49
N VAL A 1034 40.90 -7.85 -59.36
CA VAL A 1034 42.00 -7.26 -60.16
C VAL A 1034 43.22 -7.02 -59.20
N SER A 1035 44.41 -6.69 -59.71
CA SER A 1035 45.65 -6.38 -58.94
C SER A 1035 46.25 -5.03 -59.44
N PRO A 1036 47.56 -4.64 -59.33
CA PRO A 1036 48.79 -5.20 -58.71
C PRO A 1036 49.46 -4.22 -57.68
N GLY A 1037 50.65 -4.44 -57.08
CA GLY A 1037 51.56 -5.60 -57.03
C GLY A 1037 52.90 -5.31 -56.30
N SER A 1038 53.58 -6.38 -55.86
CA SER A 1038 54.99 -6.56 -55.43
C SER A 1038 55.90 -5.37 -54.98
N GLN A 1039 56.51 -5.51 -53.79
CA GLN A 1039 57.98 -5.67 -53.65
C GLN A 1039 58.37 -6.28 -52.28
N SER A 1040 59.67 -6.42 -51.97
CA SER A 1040 60.22 -7.46 -51.06
C SER A 1040 61.35 -7.00 -50.12
N GLU A 1041 61.49 -7.70 -48.98
CA GLU A 1041 62.62 -7.66 -48.00
C GLU A 1041 62.79 -6.32 -47.22
N SER A 1042 63.38 -6.23 -46.01
CA SER A 1042 64.19 -7.19 -45.22
C SER A 1042 64.13 -6.97 -43.68
N MET A 1043 64.50 -8.02 -42.92
CA MET A 1043 65.20 -8.04 -41.61
C MET A 1043 64.62 -7.49 -40.27
N ALA A 1044 64.70 -8.37 -39.24
CA ALA A 1044 65.10 -8.16 -37.83
C ALA A 1044 64.29 -7.20 -36.92
N ASN A 1045 63.80 -7.59 -35.73
CA ASN A 1045 64.28 -8.60 -34.76
C ASN A 1045 63.16 -9.29 -33.96
N ALA A 1046 63.52 -10.41 -33.31
CA ALA A 1046 62.80 -11.14 -32.26
C ALA A 1046 63.67 -11.14 -30.96
N PRO A 1047 63.28 -11.72 -29.80
CA PRO A 1047 62.14 -12.61 -29.53
C PRO A 1047 61.34 -12.37 -28.21
N HIS A 1048 60.35 -13.25 -27.99
CA HIS A 1048 59.57 -13.44 -26.76
C HIS A 1048 60.33 -14.18 -25.63
N ARG A 1049 59.63 -14.29 -24.46
CA ARG A 1049 59.77 -15.23 -23.31
C ARG A 1049 60.35 -14.59 -22.03
N GLU A 1050 60.12 -15.11 -20.81
CA GLU A 1050 59.76 -16.50 -20.41
C GLU A 1050 58.88 -16.64 -19.11
N LEU A 1051 58.72 -17.87 -18.63
CA LEU A 1051 57.98 -18.47 -17.47
C LEU A 1051 57.87 -17.64 -16.16
N MET A 1052 56.76 -17.67 -15.39
CA MET A 1052 56.24 -18.65 -14.38
C MET A 1052 57.04 -18.86 -13.05
N ILE A 1053 56.41 -18.50 -11.89
CA ILE A 1053 56.18 -19.30 -10.61
C ILE A 1053 57.39 -19.93 -9.86
N PRO A 1054 57.51 -20.03 -8.47
CA PRO A 1054 56.50 -19.92 -7.37
C PRO A 1054 56.86 -19.11 -6.07
N GLU A 1055 55.87 -18.99 -5.15
CA GLU A 1055 55.84 -19.06 -3.64
C GLU A 1055 56.87 -18.45 -2.64
N GLN A 1056 56.39 -18.35 -1.37
CA GLN A 1056 57.06 -18.20 -0.03
C GLN A 1056 57.59 -16.80 0.42
N LEU A 1057 57.89 -16.54 1.72
CA LEU A 1057 57.16 -16.62 3.03
C LEU A 1057 58.15 -16.16 4.17
N VAL A 1058 57.64 -15.86 5.39
CA VAL A 1058 58.34 -15.79 6.71
C VAL A 1058 59.00 -14.45 7.21
N ASP A 1059 58.54 -14.00 8.41
CA ASP A 1059 59.17 -13.21 9.52
C ASP A 1059 59.68 -11.75 9.39
N GLU A 1060 59.73 -10.90 10.45
CA GLU A 1060 59.44 -11.07 11.91
C GLU A 1060 59.08 -9.74 12.67
N LYS A 1061 58.64 -9.88 13.95
CA LYS A 1061 58.77 -8.94 15.11
C LYS A 1061 57.87 -7.67 15.22
N LEU A 1062 57.38 -7.22 16.40
CA LEU A 1062 57.39 -7.77 17.80
C LEU A 1062 56.37 -7.05 18.74
N GLU A 1063 55.59 -7.80 19.56
CA GLU A 1063 54.93 -7.46 20.88
C GLU A 1063 53.99 -6.22 21.03
N THR A 1064 53.01 -6.10 21.96
CA THR A 1064 52.46 -6.99 23.03
C THR A 1064 50.95 -6.74 23.31
N HIS A 1065 50.30 -7.65 24.06
CA HIS A 1065 48.90 -7.66 24.57
C HIS A 1065 48.74 -6.95 25.95
N PRO A 1066 47.55 -6.73 26.60
CA PRO A 1066 46.33 -7.60 26.65
C PRO A 1066 44.92 -6.91 26.63
N ILE A 1067 43.82 -7.59 26.21
CA ILE A 1067 42.72 -8.27 26.97
C ILE A 1067 41.88 -7.27 27.82
N ASP A 1068 40.54 -7.14 27.70
CA ASP A 1068 39.53 -8.19 27.98
C ASP A 1068 38.20 -8.13 27.17
N VAL A 1069 37.29 -9.07 27.47
CA VAL A 1069 36.14 -9.57 26.70
C VAL A 1069 34.79 -8.97 27.19
N SER A 1070 33.80 -8.78 26.29
CA SER A 1070 32.45 -9.40 26.43
C SER A 1070 31.39 -9.07 25.36
N ARG A 1071 30.70 -10.13 24.93
CA ARG A 1071 29.35 -10.26 24.34
C ARG A 1071 28.53 -9.01 23.98
N ALA A 1072 28.07 -8.98 22.73
CA ALA A 1072 26.70 -8.58 22.43
C ALA A 1072 25.73 -9.76 22.72
N THR A 1073 24.49 -9.46 23.11
CA THR A 1073 23.46 -10.46 23.44
C THR A 1073 22.14 -10.07 22.77
N LEU A 1074 21.54 -10.97 21.98
CA LEU A 1074 20.17 -10.79 21.50
C LEU A 1074 19.20 -10.94 22.67
N PHE A 1075 18.17 -10.08 22.75
CA PHE A 1075 17.04 -10.29 23.64
C PHE A 1075 15.81 -10.83 22.90
N ARG A 1076 15.05 -11.65 23.62
CA ARG A 1076 13.97 -12.51 23.12
C ARG A 1076 12.63 -11.99 23.67
N THR A 1077 11.56 -12.16 22.90
CA THR A 1077 10.18 -11.82 23.29
C THR A 1077 9.70 -12.65 24.49
N VAL A 1078 9.22 -11.98 25.55
CA VAL A 1078 8.34 -12.54 26.60
C VAL A 1078 7.39 -11.42 27.06
N SER A 1079 6.14 -11.76 27.35
CA SER A 1079 5.09 -10.85 27.84
C SER A 1079 4.77 -11.08 29.32
N THR A 1080 4.53 -10.02 30.10
CA THR A 1080 3.72 -10.06 31.35
C THR A 1080 3.13 -8.69 31.67
N LYS A 1081 2.12 -8.66 32.56
CA LYS A 1081 1.29 -7.51 32.93
C LYS A 1081 1.91 -6.59 34.01
N GLU A 1082 1.20 -5.48 34.24
CA GLU A 1082 0.87 -4.85 35.55
C GLU A 1082 1.71 -3.69 36.12
N LYS A 1083 1.11 -2.49 35.98
CA LYS A 1083 0.63 -1.55 37.03
C LYS A 1083 1.59 -0.63 37.82
N ILE A 1084 1.04 0.58 38.03
CA ILE A 1084 1.29 1.59 39.10
C ILE A 1084 2.42 2.62 38.85
N THR A 1085 2.14 3.84 39.32
CA THR A 1085 2.78 5.13 39.00
C THR A 1085 3.63 5.66 40.19
N PRO A 1086 3.74 6.98 40.50
CA PRO A 1086 5.02 7.67 40.34
C PRO A 1086 5.67 8.15 41.66
N ALA A 1087 6.92 8.65 41.59
CA ALA A 1087 7.58 9.33 42.70
C ALA A 1087 8.42 10.54 42.24
N THR A 1088 8.36 11.59 43.04
CA THR A 1088 8.82 12.97 42.80
C THR A 1088 10.31 13.24 43.01
N ASP A 1089 10.77 14.33 42.38
CA ASP A 1089 11.76 15.34 42.82
C ASP A 1089 13.16 14.95 43.36
N ILE A 1090 14.18 15.69 42.89
CA ILE A 1090 14.83 16.76 43.67
C ILE A 1090 15.76 17.62 42.76
N GLU A 1091 15.85 18.91 43.09
CA GLU A 1091 16.64 19.94 42.38
C GLU A 1091 18.17 19.78 42.50
N LEU A 1092 18.92 20.50 41.65
CA LEU A 1092 20.12 21.23 42.07
C LEU A 1092 20.61 22.27 41.02
N CYS A 1093 20.42 23.56 41.31
CA CYS A 1093 21.15 24.66 40.65
C CYS A 1093 22.47 24.98 41.40
N PRO A 1094 23.44 25.68 40.78
CA PRO A 1094 23.62 27.08 41.16
C PRO A 1094 24.14 28.06 40.08
N THR A 1095 23.41 29.17 39.92
CA THR A 1095 23.84 30.57 39.75
C THR A 1095 25.23 30.96 39.17
N SER A 1096 25.24 31.89 38.20
CA SER A 1096 25.75 33.28 38.43
C SER A 1096 25.52 34.26 37.25
N GLU A 1097 24.99 35.45 37.59
CA GLU A 1097 25.44 36.83 37.27
C GLU A 1097 26.29 37.11 35.98
N SER A 1098 26.17 38.26 35.29
CA SER A 1098 25.31 39.45 35.40
C SER A 1098 25.39 40.32 34.10
N GLY A 1099 24.50 41.30 33.94
CA GLY A 1099 24.59 42.35 32.87
C GLY A 1099 25.40 43.59 33.31
N PRO A 1100 25.17 44.80 32.76
CA PRO A 1100 24.23 45.15 31.68
C PRO A 1100 24.78 46.12 30.59
N LEU A 1101 24.11 46.17 29.43
CA LEU A 1101 23.67 47.43 28.75
C LEU A 1101 22.71 47.13 27.59
#